data_AF-A0A8J8FC37-F1
#
_entry.id   AF-A0A8J8FC37-F1
#
_cell.length_a   1.000
_cell.length_b   1.000
_cell.length_c   1.000
_cell.angle_alpha   90.00
_cell.angle_beta   90.00
_cell.angle_gamma   90.00
#
_symmetry.space_group_name_H-M   'P 1'
#
loop_
_entity.id
_entity.type
_entity.pdbx_description
1 polymer ?
#
loop_
_entity_poly.entity_id
_entity_poly.type
_entity_poly.pdbx_seq_one_letter_code
_entity_poly.pdbx_strand_id
1 'polypeptide(L)'
;MAAGTYNENLIINKNNLTLQGEDKDNTIINSTEDGKDCIRIELYSNITVENFTIKGSKGTSAAGVRIHYNSDYNTITNNIVCDNEYAGIWLSDVGESGVDSTPQYNSISNNKIYRNGQASGYGLLLQQSSDSGFHTSITGNDIYDNRLIALWASDNTLTGNNIHDNVVGIWVNAAVSDNEIHYNAIYDNTYWGIWSTEEIDVDATLNYWGDATGPANAANPSAGLGNAVIDNVNFMPWYATPTTTPTTENVSVDHPDSSIIAYSDTIQGGIDAACPGDTVNVAAGTYDEQVVIDKALTLQGAGDTTIIQPSSLTTYVTTREAQSSTVATGVIVVNTGGSNVIIKNLTVDASSLPADRTLWFSPTVDCMRFGGVFYYNTSGTIDNVVSTNTNHITIVDPAGTWGRQIHAFWADANETSATSIEIKTCTASNYLSEGIKVASVDPTNITANIHHNIIAGDGLTDRRQNGIQVYYGTTVTAISYNTISNLVYGPNNWATAVTLARGVQFGAVVEHNIITNCDFGISDVFNSGVTIQHNNITGSDHTYGTGIYLDNGQANLTGITVHGNTIGSGFPLGGICLQGWYVVDHTVSATISNNTLTGDGLNDGYGMFDWSGASGSAVTATISGNTITGWNDGIFFEAGPPVTGYTIHCNNIYGNTEYGVKNNDATVLDAENNWWGDASGPTHASNPGGTGDAVTDNVDYDPWYDSVLEPTQSGETATGTGEATFTSSDGNVRNFTAVAEEDLPPEGKPDLNFPHGFFSFDICCLEPSETVIVTIELPDNVPVGTQYWKYHASEGGWIQIPMGSDDGDNVITITLVDGELGDDDGLANGLIVDSGGPGSPPERVPALTPIGVIALIGILSVVLAVATMRKRE
;
A
#
# COMPACT_ATOMS: atom_id res chain seq x y z
N MET A 1 -57.76 21.55 26.72
CA MET A 1 -58.36 22.85 26.38
C MET A 1 -58.56 22.88 24.88
N ALA A 2 -59.74 23.26 24.41
CA ALA A 2 -60.00 23.33 22.96
C ALA A 2 -59.21 24.49 22.33
N ALA A 3 -58.97 24.44 21.02
CA ALA A 3 -58.32 25.51 20.28
C ALA A 3 -58.98 26.88 20.56
N GLY A 4 -58.14 27.90 20.73
CA GLY A 4 -58.56 29.26 21.08
C GLY A 4 -57.54 30.00 21.93
N THR A 5 -57.75 31.31 22.09
CA THR A 5 -56.92 32.16 22.95
C THR A 5 -57.57 32.36 24.31
N TYR A 6 -56.87 31.88 25.34
CA TYR A 6 -57.20 32.01 26.75
C TYR A 6 -56.40 33.18 27.32
N ASN A 7 -57.06 34.32 27.48
CA ASN A 7 -56.48 35.54 28.04
C ASN A 7 -56.55 35.51 29.57
N GLU A 8 -55.69 34.73 30.19
CA GLU A 8 -55.69 34.50 31.63
C GLU A 8 -54.30 34.12 32.16
N ASN A 9 -54.15 34.17 33.48
CA ASN A 9 -52.97 33.73 34.21
C ASN A 9 -53.36 32.49 35.03
N LEU A 10 -52.76 31.33 34.75
CA LEU A 10 -53.09 30.07 35.40
C LEU A 10 -52.22 29.84 36.62
N ILE A 11 -52.84 29.66 37.79
CA ILE A 11 -52.16 29.23 39.02
C ILE A 11 -52.58 27.80 39.32
N ILE A 12 -51.61 26.88 39.31
CA ILE A 12 -51.85 25.47 39.60
C ILE A 12 -51.84 25.26 41.11
N ASN A 13 -52.89 24.63 41.63
CA ASN A 13 -53.13 24.49 43.08
C ASN A 13 -53.40 23.06 43.55
N LYS A 14 -52.98 22.06 42.77
CA LYS A 14 -53.14 20.63 43.09
C LYS A 14 -52.10 19.78 42.37
N ASN A 15 -51.71 18.66 42.98
CA ASN A 15 -50.79 17.67 42.41
C ASN A 15 -51.47 16.77 41.35
N ASN A 16 -50.66 16.09 40.54
CA ASN A 16 -51.11 15.07 39.57
C ASN A 16 -52.10 15.60 38.54
N LEU A 17 -51.69 16.63 37.79
CA LEU A 17 -52.55 17.32 36.84
C LEU A 17 -51.88 17.42 35.47
N THR A 18 -52.60 17.05 34.42
CA THR A 18 -52.21 17.34 33.04
C THR A 18 -53.03 18.52 32.52
N LEU A 19 -52.35 19.62 32.23
CA LEU A 19 -52.83 20.69 31.37
C LEU A 19 -52.44 20.34 29.94
N GLN A 20 -53.44 20.08 29.11
CA GLN A 20 -53.25 19.69 27.72
C GLN A 20 -54.06 20.61 26.80
N GLY A 21 -53.39 21.24 25.85
CA GLY A 21 -54.03 21.90 24.72
C GLY A 21 -54.41 20.90 23.63
N GLU A 22 -55.41 21.24 22.82
CA GLU A 22 -55.80 20.43 21.67
C GLU A 22 -54.70 20.44 20.61
N ASP A 23 -54.05 21.58 20.45
CA ASP A 23 -53.03 21.85 19.43
C ASP A 23 -52.19 23.06 19.87
N LYS A 24 -50.86 22.94 19.88
CA LYS A 24 -49.95 24.01 20.32
C LYS A 24 -50.00 25.23 19.41
N ASP A 25 -50.32 25.06 18.13
CA ASP A 25 -50.35 26.18 17.19
C ASP A 25 -51.61 27.05 17.38
N ASN A 26 -52.68 26.48 17.94
CA ASN A 26 -53.99 27.14 18.03
C ASN A 26 -54.56 27.24 19.46
N THR A 27 -53.97 26.56 20.45
CA THR A 27 -54.36 26.65 21.86
C THR A 27 -53.40 27.58 22.59
N ILE A 28 -53.80 28.83 22.77
CA ILE A 28 -52.91 29.90 23.23
C ILE A 28 -53.29 30.30 24.66
N ILE A 29 -52.34 30.22 25.58
CA ILE A 29 -52.42 30.87 26.89
C ILE A 29 -51.67 32.20 26.78
N ASN A 30 -52.40 33.31 26.94
CA ASN A 30 -51.87 34.66 26.79
C ASN A 30 -52.06 35.44 28.09
N SER A 31 -50.97 35.79 28.76
CA SER A 31 -51.02 36.62 29.98
C SER A 31 -51.55 38.03 29.66
N THR A 32 -52.40 38.56 30.53
CA THR A 32 -52.96 39.91 30.41
C THR A 32 -52.56 40.87 31.54
N GLU A 33 -51.97 40.36 32.61
CA GLU A 33 -51.57 41.13 33.77
C GLU A 33 -50.05 41.34 33.85
N ASP A 34 -49.65 42.57 34.16
CA ASP A 34 -48.23 42.91 34.33
C ASP A 34 -47.67 42.30 35.63
N GLY A 35 -46.47 41.73 35.56
CA GLY A 35 -45.82 41.03 36.67
C GLY A 35 -46.41 39.66 37.02
N LYS A 36 -47.22 39.06 36.13
CA LYS A 36 -47.82 37.73 36.33
C LYS A 36 -47.34 36.71 35.31
N ASP A 37 -47.00 35.52 35.80
CA ASP A 37 -46.66 34.36 34.97
C ASP A 37 -47.86 33.91 34.13
N CYS A 38 -47.66 33.37 32.92
CA CYS A 38 -48.79 32.79 32.17
C CYS A 38 -49.29 31.51 32.85
N ILE A 39 -48.37 30.64 33.28
CA ILE A 39 -48.64 29.45 34.09
C ILE A 39 -47.68 29.42 35.28
N ARG A 40 -48.22 29.30 36.49
CA ARG A 40 -47.46 29.20 37.74
C ARG A 40 -47.76 27.87 38.44
N ILE A 41 -46.72 27.07 38.66
CA ILE A 41 -46.71 25.86 39.47
C ILE A 41 -45.88 26.16 40.71
N GLU A 42 -46.50 26.16 41.89
CA GLU A 42 -45.84 26.52 43.14
C GLU A 42 -46.27 25.59 44.28
N LEU A 43 -45.34 24.82 44.83
CA LEU A 43 -45.56 23.78 45.85
C LEU A 43 -46.44 22.61 45.38
N TYR A 44 -46.48 22.34 44.07
CA TYR A 44 -47.24 21.22 43.50
C TYR A 44 -46.39 20.42 42.51
N SER A 45 -46.55 19.09 42.58
CA SER A 45 -45.75 18.10 41.87
C SER A 45 -46.57 17.28 40.89
N ASN A 46 -45.89 16.60 39.96
CA ASN A 46 -46.49 15.76 38.93
C ASN A 46 -47.48 16.53 38.04
N ILE A 47 -47.10 17.75 37.64
CA ILE A 47 -47.87 18.57 36.71
C ILE A 47 -47.28 18.43 35.31
N THR A 48 -48.12 18.10 34.33
CA THR A 48 -47.74 18.12 32.91
C THR A 48 -48.40 19.32 32.24
N VAL A 49 -47.63 20.11 31.50
CA VAL A 49 -48.12 21.18 30.62
C VAL A 49 -47.71 20.84 29.20
N GLU A 50 -48.69 20.64 28.32
CA GLU A 50 -48.43 20.24 26.94
C GLU A 50 -49.39 20.81 25.90
N ASN A 51 -48.90 20.91 24.66
CA ASN A 51 -49.65 21.31 23.48
C ASN A 51 -50.23 22.74 23.55
N PHE A 52 -49.50 23.69 24.12
CA PHE A 52 -49.89 25.10 24.17
C PHE A 52 -48.89 26.00 23.43
N THR A 53 -49.40 27.13 22.91
CA THR A 53 -48.60 28.36 22.79
C THR A 53 -48.76 29.16 24.08
N ILE A 54 -47.66 29.53 24.74
CA ILE A 54 -47.63 30.22 26.03
C ILE A 54 -46.86 31.54 25.86
N LYS A 55 -47.55 32.67 25.98
CA LYS A 55 -46.98 33.98 25.63
C LYS A 55 -47.54 35.17 26.40
N GLY A 56 -46.84 36.30 26.28
CA GLY A 56 -47.35 37.61 26.66
C GLY A 56 -47.18 37.98 28.13
N SER A 57 -46.44 37.21 28.94
CA SER A 57 -46.11 37.66 30.30
C SER A 57 -45.24 38.92 30.25
N LYS A 58 -45.58 39.91 31.08
CA LYS A 58 -44.91 41.22 31.14
C LYS A 58 -44.28 41.48 32.50
N GLY A 59 -43.30 42.37 32.53
CA GLY A 59 -42.58 42.80 33.72
C GLY A 59 -41.28 42.02 33.96
N THR A 60 -40.51 42.45 34.96
CA THR A 60 -39.12 41.99 35.22
C THR A 60 -39.01 40.75 36.10
N SER A 61 -40.10 40.06 36.39
CA SER A 61 -40.15 38.91 37.31
C SER A 61 -41.28 37.93 36.98
N ALA A 62 -41.71 37.90 35.72
CA ALA A 62 -42.78 37.03 35.22
C ALA A 62 -42.27 36.11 34.10
N ALA A 63 -42.75 34.86 34.10
CA ALA A 63 -42.39 33.88 33.08
C ALA A 63 -43.59 33.44 32.23
N GLY A 64 -43.33 32.89 31.05
CA GLY A 64 -44.31 32.07 30.35
C GLY A 64 -44.76 30.91 31.24
N VAL A 65 -43.82 30.11 31.71
CA VAL A 65 -44.05 29.05 32.71
C VAL A 65 -43.10 29.21 33.88
N ARG A 66 -43.62 29.28 35.11
CA ARG A 66 -42.83 29.29 36.33
C ARG A 66 -43.08 28.02 37.15
N ILE A 67 -42.01 27.32 37.50
CA ILE A 67 -41.98 26.19 38.45
C ILE A 67 -41.22 26.67 39.68
N HIS A 68 -41.87 26.68 40.83
CA HIS A 68 -41.39 27.38 42.00
C HIS A 68 -41.43 26.50 43.26
N TYR A 69 -40.41 26.60 44.10
CA TYR A 69 -40.26 25.85 45.36
C TYR A 69 -40.28 24.33 45.17
N ASN A 70 -40.73 23.52 46.16
CA ASN A 70 -40.90 22.05 46.11
C ASN A 70 -41.96 21.59 45.09
N SER A 71 -41.83 22.03 43.84
CA SER A 71 -42.62 21.62 42.70
C SER A 71 -41.80 20.61 41.92
N ASP A 72 -41.84 19.37 42.37
CA ASP A 72 -41.01 18.28 41.82
C ASP A 72 -41.73 17.50 40.71
N TYR A 73 -40.96 16.82 39.86
CA TYR A 73 -41.49 15.88 38.86
C TYR A 73 -42.51 16.49 37.89
N ASN A 74 -42.40 17.79 37.59
CA ASN A 74 -43.23 18.45 36.60
C ASN A 74 -42.64 18.29 35.20
N THR A 75 -43.50 18.29 34.19
CA THR A 75 -43.13 18.12 32.78
C THR A 75 -43.71 19.26 31.96
N ILE A 76 -42.84 20.05 31.33
CA ILE A 76 -43.21 21.04 30.33
C ILE A 76 -42.82 20.49 28.97
N THR A 77 -43.79 20.07 28.15
CA THR A 77 -43.48 19.34 26.92
C THR A 77 -44.32 19.73 25.71
N ASN A 78 -43.72 19.70 24.53
CA ASN A 78 -44.40 19.98 23.26
C ASN A 78 -45.16 21.32 23.22
N ASN A 79 -44.61 22.35 23.86
CA ASN A 79 -45.18 23.70 23.84
C ASN A 79 -44.40 24.63 22.92
N ILE A 80 -45.04 25.74 22.55
CA ILE A 80 -44.40 26.93 22.01
C ILE A 80 -44.38 27.98 23.13
N VAL A 81 -43.21 28.36 23.62
CA VAL A 81 -43.04 29.38 24.67
C VAL A 81 -42.35 30.59 24.05
N CYS A 82 -43.09 31.67 23.83
CA CYS A 82 -42.57 32.81 23.09
C CYS A 82 -43.10 34.16 23.55
N ASP A 83 -42.40 35.23 23.17
CA ASP A 83 -42.84 36.62 23.41
C ASP A 83 -43.12 36.93 24.90
N ASN A 84 -42.33 36.36 25.82
CA ASN A 84 -42.39 36.65 27.26
C ASN A 84 -41.24 37.59 27.67
N GLU A 85 -41.54 38.64 28.45
CA GLU A 85 -40.61 39.75 28.68
C GLU A 85 -39.40 39.41 29.55
N TYR A 86 -39.57 38.60 30.61
CA TYR A 86 -38.49 38.24 31.53
C TYR A 86 -38.00 36.80 31.43
N ALA A 87 -38.86 35.78 31.43
CA ALA A 87 -38.41 34.41 31.17
C ALA A 87 -39.41 33.65 30.30
N GLY A 88 -38.94 32.79 29.39
CA GLY A 88 -39.81 31.82 28.74
C GLY A 88 -40.26 30.77 29.75
N ILE A 89 -39.31 29.98 30.25
CA ILE A 89 -39.50 29.02 31.34
C ILE A 89 -38.55 29.36 32.49
N TRP A 90 -39.05 29.35 33.72
CA TRP A 90 -38.28 29.68 34.91
C TRP A 90 -38.50 28.65 36.02
N LEU A 91 -37.42 27.95 36.39
CA LEU A 91 -37.35 27.12 37.59
C LEU A 91 -36.62 27.91 38.68
N SER A 92 -37.24 28.06 39.85
CA SER A 92 -36.63 28.82 40.95
C SER A 92 -37.00 28.31 42.32
N ASP A 93 -36.11 28.50 43.28
CA ASP A 93 -36.37 28.45 44.73
C ASP A 93 -36.25 29.85 45.38
N VAL A 94 -35.92 30.89 44.60
CA VAL A 94 -35.73 32.26 45.07
C VAL A 94 -37.08 32.98 45.19
N GLY A 95 -37.47 33.38 46.41
CA GLY A 95 -38.66 34.22 46.61
C GLY A 95 -38.75 34.99 47.94
N GLU A 96 -39.92 35.57 48.20
CA GLU A 96 -40.20 36.42 49.38
C GLU A 96 -40.39 35.56 50.66
N SER A 97 -39.27 35.25 51.32
CA SER A 97 -39.13 34.75 52.70
C SER A 97 -39.60 33.31 53.05
N GLY A 98 -38.63 32.49 53.50
CA GLY A 98 -38.83 31.46 54.53
C GLY A 98 -39.00 30.00 54.08
N VAL A 99 -39.00 29.72 52.78
CA VAL A 99 -39.15 28.37 52.24
C VAL A 99 -37.95 28.06 51.34
N ASP A 100 -36.82 27.65 51.93
CA ASP A 100 -35.69 27.08 51.18
C ASP A 100 -36.08 25.67 50.76
N SER A 101 -36.57 25.51 49.54
CA SER A 101 -37.03 24.22 49.05
C SER A 101 -36.96 24.19 47.53
N THR A 102 -35.99 23.45 47.00
CA THR A 102 -35.57 23.49 45.60
C THR A 102 -36.46 22.61 44.70
N PRO A 103 -36.92 23.09 43.52
CA PRO A 103 -37.67 22.24 42.58
C PRO A 103 -36.76 21.16 42.00
N GLN A 104 -37.10 19.89 42.19
CA GLN A 104 -36.27 18.77 41.77
C GLN A 104 -36.93 17.86 40.72
N TYR A 105 -36.08 17.21 39.91
CA TYR A 105 -36.49 16.16 38.95
C TYR A 105 -37.54 16.61 37.94
N ASN A 106 -37.50 17.88 37.55
CA ASN A 106 -38.39 18.43 36.53
C ASN A 106 -37.87 18.12 35.12
N SER A 107 -38.78 18.11 34.14
CA SER A 107 -38.45 17.84 32.74
C SER A 107 -38.99 18.94 31.83
N ILE A 108 -38.13 19.42 30.93
CA ILE A 108 -38.46 20.38 29.89
C ILE A 108 -38.08 19.73 28.58
N SER A 109 -39.06 19.33 27.76
CA SER A 109 -38.77 18.54 26.57
C SER A 109 -39.55 18.93 25.31
N ASN A 110 -38.94 18.85 24.14
CA ASN A 110 -39.63 19.04 22.85
C ASN A 110 -40.38 20.38 22.72
N ASN A 111 -39.94 21.42 23.44
CA ASN A 111 -40.54 22.75 23.35
C ASN A 111 -39.81 23.60 22.32
N LYS A 112 -40.53 24.52 21.68
CA LYS A 112 -39.94 25.66 20.97
C LYS A 112 -39.92 26.87 21.91
N ILE A 113 -38.74 27.38 22.23
CA ILE A 113 -38.57 28.48 23.19
C ILE A 113 -37.88 29.63 22.47
N TYR A 114 -38.62 30.68 22.11
CA TYR A 114 -38.05 31.76 21.30
C TYR A 114 -38.62 33.15 21.52
N ARG A 115 -37.82 34.18 21.21
CA ARG A 115 -38.18 35.60 21.40
C ARG A 115 -38.61 35.92 22.83
N ASN A 116 -38.07 35.23 23.83
CA ASN A 116 -38.26 35.56 25.23
C ASN A 116 -37.08 36.41 25.73
N GLY A 117 -37.34 37.32 26.67
CA GLY A 117 -36.30 38.05 27.39
C GLY A 117 -35.71 39.28 26.71
N GLN A 118 -36.43 39.89 25.75
CA GLN A 118 -35.94 40.90 24.78
C GLN A 118 -35.47 42.27 25.35
N ALA A 119 -35.27 42.40 26.67
CA ALA A 119 -34.63 43.59 27.28
C ALA A 119 -33.66 43.26 28.44
N SER A 120 -33.95 42.23 29.25
CA SER A 120 -33.11 41.80 30.39
C SER A 120 -33.35 40.34 30.81
N GLY A 121 -34.07 39.56 29.99
CA GLY A 121 -34.65 38.28 30.40
C GLY A 121 -34.00 37.05 29.74
N TYR A 122 -34.61 35.88 29.92
CA TYR A 122 -34.05 34.55 29.63
C TYR A 122 -35.00 33.72 28.75
N GLY A 123 -34.46 32.88 27.87
CA GLY A 123 -35.27 31.83 27.23
C GLY A 123 -35.69 30.80 28.26
N LEU A 124 -34.69 30.29 28.97
CA LEU A 124 -34.81 29.35 30.07
C LEU A 124 -33.93 29.83 31.23
N LEU A 125 -34.48 29.87 32.44
CA LEU A 125 -33.76 30.25 33.66
C LEU A 125 -33.92 29.16 34.72
N LEU A 126 -32.81 28.57 35.14
CA LEU A 126 -32.72 27.71 36.32
C LEU A 126 -31.96 28.50 37.38
N GLN A 127 -32.62 28.85 38.48
CA GLN A 127 -32.05 29.74 39.49
C GLN A 127 -32.21 29.16 40.89
N GLN A 128 -31.11 28.71 41.48
CA GLN A 128 -31.05 28.18 42.83
C GLN A 128 -30.55 29.21 43.86
N SER A 129 -31.03 29.12 45.11
CA SER A 129 -30.54 29.83 46.29
C SER A 129 -29.72 28.93 47.22
N SER A 130 -29.82 27.60 47.05
CA SER A 130 -29.10 26.59 47.82
C SER A 130 -28.46 25.54 46.91
N ASP A 131 -27.33 24.97 47.33
CA ASP A 131 -26.51 24.04 46.53
C ASP A 131 -27.06 22.59 46.56
N SER A 132 -28.38 22.41 46.50
CA SER A 132 -29.03 21.10 46.64
C SER A 132 -29.32 20.39 45.30
N GLY A 133 -28.99 21.01 44.17
CA GLY A 133 -29.15 20.44 42.83
C GLY A 133 -30.60 20.37 42.34
N PHE A 134 -30.85 20.78 41.09
CA PHE A 134 -32.19 20.77 40.49
C PHE A 134 -32.54 19.41 39.86
N HIS A 135 -31.57 18.60 39.42
CA HIS A 135 -31.82 17.35 38.70
C HIS A 135 -32.76 17.52 37.50
N THR A 136 -32.73 18.69 36.84
CA THR A 136 -33.65 18.99 35.74
C THR A 136 -33.13 18.39 34.44
N SER A 137 -34.00 17.69 33.72
CA SER A 137 -33.73 17.17 32.38
C SER A 137 -34.30 18.14 31.34
N ILE A 138 -33.42 18.70 30.52
CA ILE A 138 -33.76 19.59 29.40
C ILE A 138 -33.40 18.85 28.11
N THR A 139 -34.41 18.40 27.37
CA THR A 139 -34.18 17.45 26.26
C THR A 139 -34.97 17.73 25.00
N GLY A 140 -34.32 17.72 23.83
CA GLY A 140 -35.04 17.83 22.55
C GLY A 140 -35.72 19.19 22.30
N ASN A 141 -35.32 20.24 23.02
CA ASN A 141 -35.91 21.57 22.85
C ASN A 141 -35.22 22.33 21.72
N ASP A 142 -35.97 23.20 21.07
CA ASP A 142 -35.51 24.13 20.05
C ASP A 142 -35.53 25.55 20.65
N ILE A 143 -34.37 26.09 20.98
CA ILE A 143 -34.20 27.29 21.82
C ILE A 143 -33.44 28.35 21.03
N TYR A 144 -34.15 29.38 20.56
CA TYR A 144 -33.57 30.37 19.66
C TYR A 144 -34.14 31.78 19.78
N ASP A 145 -33.47 32.80 19.24
CA ASP A 145 -33.89 34.21 19.33
C ASP A 145 -34.16 34.70 20.78
N ASN A 146 -33.56 34.07 21.79
CA ASN A 146 -33.63 34.54 23.17
C ASN A 146 -32.35 35.30 23.52
N ARG A 147 -32.34 35.94 24.69
CA ARG A 147 -31.08 36.47 25.21
C ARG A 147 -30.11 35.34 25.54
N LEU A 148 -30.52 34.38 26.37
CA LEU A 148 -29.72 33.23 26.78
C LEU A 148 -30.51 32.19 27.58
N ILE A 149 -29.92 31.00 27.70
CA ILE A 149 -30.25 29.99 28.72
C ILE A 149 -29.36 30.25 29.94
N ALA A 150 -29.94 30.44 31.12
CA ALA A 150 -29.20 30.64 32.36
C ALA A 150 -29.25 29.39 33.24
N LEU A 151 -28.11 28.72 33.38
CA LEU A 151 -27.90 27.60 34.29
C LEU A 151 -27.24 28.11 35.57
N TRP A 152 -28.09 28.59 36.49
CA TRP A 152 -27.70 29.00 37.84
C TRP A 152 -28.24 28.00 38.86
N ALA A 153 -28.29 26.73 38.48
CA ALA A 153 -28.50 25.59 39.36
C ALA A 153 -27.50 24.46 39.08
N SER A 154 -27.21 23.63 40.08
CA SER A 154 -26.34 22.43 39.97
C SER A 154 -27.16 21.21 39.52
N ASP A 155 -26.48 20.14 39.12
CA ASP A 155 -27.05 18.82 38.80
C ASP A 155 -28.12 18.87 37.70
N ASN A 156 -27.85 19.41 36.52
CA ASN A 156 -28.82 19.39 35.41
C ASN A 156 -28.25 18.71 34.18
N THR A 157 -29.12 18.09 33.39
CA THR A 157 -28.74 17.42 32.14
C THR A 157 -29.40 18.14 30.97
N LEU A 158 -28.58 18.65 30.05
CA LEU A 158 -29.00 19.22 28.77
C LEU A 158 -28.56 18.27 27.67
N THR A 159 -29.52 17.66 26.97
CA THR A 159 -29.20 16.71 25.89
C THR A 159 -30.16 16.77 24.70
N GLY A 160 -29.64 16.62 23.49
CA GLY A 160 -30.45 16.62 22.27
C GLY A 160 -31.13 17.96 21.98
N ASN A 161 -30.70 19.07 22.58
CA ASN A 161 -31.29 20.38 22.34
C ASN A 161 -30.65 21.06 21.14
N ASN A 162 -31.45 21.87 20.44
CA ASN A 162 -31.02 22.76 19.38
C ASN A 162 -30.99 24.20 19.94
N ILE A 163 -29.80 24.78 20.12
CA ILE A 163 -29.58 26.06 20.80
C ILE A 163 -28.87 27.02 19.84
N HIS A 164 -29.63 27.90 19.21
CA HIS A 164 -29.11 28.75 18.14
C HIS A 164 -29.70 30.16 18.11
N ASP A 165 -29.07 31.10 17.41
CA ASP A 165 -29.54 32.49 17.26
C ASP A 165 -29.82 33.23 18.59
N ASN A 166 -29.34 32.75 19.74
CA ASN A 166 -29.43 33.48 21.00
C ASN A 166 -28.29 34.49 21.09
N VAL A 167 -28.39 35.48 21.98
CA VAL A 167 -27.25 36.40 22.22
C VAL A 167 -26.07 35.64 22.83
N VAL A 168 -26.35 34.77 23.80
CA VAL A 168 -25.46 33.74 24.34
C VAL A 168 -26.27 32.45 24.39
N GLY A 169 -25.72 31.31 23.96
CA GLY A 169 -26.43 30.03 24.01
C GLY A 169 -26.75 29.64 25.45
N ILE A 170 -25.72 29.29 26.21
CA ILE A 170 -25.81 28.88 27.61
C ILE A 170 -24.87 29.73 28.45
N TRP A 171 -25.39 30.31 29.52
CA TRP A 171 -24.60 30.90 30.59
C TRP A 171 -24.67 30.02 31.83
N VAL A 172 -23.53 29.43 32.20
CA VAL A 172 -23.35 28.67 33.44
C VAL A 172 -22.84 29.60 34.55
N ASN A 173 -23.47 29.60 35.72
CA ASN A 173 -23.00 30.39 36.86
C ASN A 173 -21.73 29.76 37.46
N ALA A 174 -20.80 30.58 37.96
CA ALA A 174 -19.62 30.07 38.64
C ALA A 174 -19.92 29.29 39.95
N ALA A 175 -21.09 29.51 40.55
CA ALA A 175 -21.48 28.90 41.81
C ALA A 175 -22.19 27.54 41.66
N VAL A 176 -22.21 26.94 40.47
CA VAL A 176 -22.92 25.67 40.21
C VAL A 176 -21.97 24.60 39.68
N SER A 177 -22.26 23.34 39.97
CA SER A 177 -21.49 22.17 39.55
C SER A 177 -22.37 21.10 38.91
N ASP A 178 -21.72 20.06 38.38
CA ASP A 178 -22.39 18.81 37.96
C ASP A 178 -23.50 19.01 36.91
N ASN A 179 -23.34 20.02 36.04
CA ASN A 179 -24.20 20.20 34.87
C ASN A 179 -23.61 19.45 33.67
N GLU A 180 -24.35 18.48 33.15
CA GLU A 180 -24.00 17.69 31.98
C GLU A 180 -24.59 18.34 30.73
N ILE A 181 -23.74 18.84 29.83
CA ILE A 181 -24.17 19.48 28.59
C ILE A 181 -23.63 18.64 27.44
N HIS A 182 -24.35 17.61 27.01
CA HIS A 182 -23.88 16.68 25.97
C HIS A 182 -24.92 16.47 24.89
N TYR A 183 -24.49 16.15 23.68
CA TYR A 183 -25.36 15.77 22.57
C TYR A 183 -26.31 16.89 22.14
N ASN A 184 -25.91 18.16 22.32
CA ASN A 184 -26.66 19.33 21.86
C ASN A 184 -26.03 19.88 20.57
N ALA A 185 -26.85 20.56 19.76
CA ALA A 185 -26.40 21.44 18.70
C ALA A 185 -26.39 22.88 19.22
N ILE A 186 -25.23 23.50 19.30
CA ILE A 186 -25.02 24.86 19.82
C ILE A 186 -24.32 25.69 18.75
N TYR A 187 -25.06 26.49 17.99
CA TYR A 187 -24.52 27.20 16.82
C TYR A 187 -25.15 28.57 16.63
N ASP A 188 -24.53 29.45 15.85
CA ASP A 188 -25.06 30.78 15.49
C ASP A 188 -25.50 31.70 16.65
N ASN A 189 -25.10 31.41 17.90
CA ASN A 189 -25.32 32.33 19.01
C ASN A 189 -24.33 33.51 18.89
N THR A 190 -24.83 34.73 19.11
CA THR A 190 -24.15 35.99 18.72
C THR A 190 -22.75 36.14 19.33
N TYR A 191 -22.56 35.78 20.60
CA TYR A 191 -21.28 35.96 21.29
C TYR A 191 -20.62 34.63 21.70
N TRP A 192 -21.36 33.77 22.39
CA TRP A 192 -20.83 32.54 22.97
C TRP A 192 -21.85 31.42 22.85
N GLY A 193 -21.37 30.22 22.52
CA GLY A 193 -22.16 29.00 22.68
C GLY A 193 -22.33 28.69 24.16
N ILE A 194 -21.22 28.68 24.90
CA ILE A 194 -21.20 28.56 26.36
C ILE A 194 -20.31 29.65 26.97
N TRP A 195 -20.82 30.32 28.00
CA TRP A 195 -20.12 31.34 28.76
C TRP A 195 -20.27 31.12 30.27
N SER A 196 -19.26 31.52 31.05
CA SER A 196 -19.28 31.58 32.52
C SER A 196 -18.56 32.82 33.04
N THR A 197 -18.88 33.21 34.27
CA THR A 197 -18.33 34.39 34.94
C THR A 197 -16.97 34.17 35.61
N GLU A 198 -16.61 32.93 35.97
CA GLU A 198 -15.31 32.56 36.57
C GLU A 198 -14.81 31.20 36.04
N GLU A 199 -13.62 30.77 36.46
CA GLU A 199 -13.08 29.43 36.17
C GLU A 199 -13.96 28.36 36.81
N ILE A 200 -14.73 27.66 35.97
CA ILE A 200 -15.46 26.44 36.32
C ILE A 200 -15.19 25.39 35.25
N ASP A 201 -15.02 24.14 35.66
CA ASP A 201 -14.93 23.00 34.75
C ASP A 201 -16.34 22.68 34.25
N VAL A 202 -16.70 23.15 33.05
CA VAL A 202 -17.96 22.78 32.39
C VAL A 202 -17.68 21.63 31.43
N ASP A 203 -18.26 20.45 31.71
CA ASP A 203 -18.23 19.35 30.74
C ASP A 203 -19.27 19.58 29.65
N ALA A 204 -18.79 20.04 28.49
CA ALA A 204 -19.54 20.28 27.28
C ALA A 204 -19.01 19.43 26.11
N THR A 205 -18.49 18.24 26.41
CA THR A 205 -18.08 17.28 25.39
C THR A 205 -19.29 16.76 24.61
N LEU A 206 -19.05 16.21 23.42
CA LEU A 206 -20.04 15.55 22.58
C LEU A 206 -21.19 16.48 22.14
N ASN A 207 -20.91 17.77 21.97
CA ASN A 207 -21.82 18.72 21.32
C ASN A 207 -21.35 19.07 19.90
N TYR A 208 -22.29 19.45 19.04
CA TYR A 208 -22.01 20.09 17.76
C TYR A 208 -21.99 21.61 17.92
N TRP A 209 -20.95 22.28 17.41
CA TRP A 209 -20.70 23.71 17.66
C TRP A 209 -21.03 24.63 16.47
N GLY A 210 -21.71 24.11 15.43
CA GLY A 210 -22.01 24.87 14.21
C GLY A 210 -20.96 24.78 13.12
N ASP A 211 -19.81 24.15 13.39
CA ASP A 211 -18.76 23.90 12.41
C ASP A 211 -18.02 22.59 12.74
N ALA A 212 -17.54 21.89 11.72
CA ALA A 212 -16.84 20.61 11.88
C ALA A 212 -15.54 20.74 12.68
N THR A 213 -14.87 21.89 12.59
CA THR A 213 -13.65 22.20 13.35
C THR A 213 -13.90 22.43 14.85
N GLY A 214 -15.15 22.36 15.31
CA GLY A 214 -15.50 22.56 16.71
C GLY A 214 -15.55 24.04 17.12
N PRO A 215 -15.64 24.34 18.42
CA PRO A 215 -15.86 25.70 18.90
C PRO A 215 -14.59 26.54 18.76
N ALA A 216 -14.76 27.84 18.48
CA ALA A 216 -13.67 28.79 18.48
C ALA A 216 -13.09 28.95 19.90
N ASN A 217 -11.89 28.40 20.14
CA ASN A 217 -11.16 28.50 21.40
C ASN A 217 -9.66 28.22 21.20
N ALA A 218 -8.79 28.86 21.99
CA ALA A 218 -7.34 28.70 21.88
C ALA A 218 -6.83 27.30 22.24
N ALA A 219 -7.58 26.52 23.05
CA ALA A 219 -7.28 25.13 23.37
C ALA A 219 -7.69 24.15 22.26
N ASN A 220 -8.49 24.59 21.27
CA ASN A 220 -8.85 23.77 20.12
C ASN A 220 -7.64 23.68 19.16
N PRO A 221 -7.11 22.49 18.84
CA PRO A 221 -5.96 22.34 17.94
C PRO A 221 -6.16 22.97 16.55
N SER A 222 -7.41 23.06 16.08
CA SER A 222 -7.78 23.68 14.79
C SER A 222 -8.09 25.18 14.90
N ALA A 223 -7.98 25.76 16.10
CA ALA A 223 -8.57 27.02 16.55
C ALA A 223 -10.12 27.06 16.56
N GLY A 224 -10.79 26.27 15.71
CA GLY A 224 -12.24 26.16 15.61
C GLY A 224 -12.92 27.37 14.96
N LEU A 225 -13.90 27.11 14.11
CA LEU A 225 -14.74 28.14 13.48
C LEU A 225 -16.18 28.17 14.03
N GLY A 226 -16.54 27.18 14.84
CA GLY A 226 -17.84 27.08 15.48
C GLY A 226 -18.06 28.11 16.58
N ASN A 227 -19.23 28.05 17.20
CA ASN A 227 -19.65 29.00 18.20
C ASN A 227 -18.68 29.05 19.38
N ALA A 228 -18.18 30.25 19.70
CA ALA A 228 -17.08 30.42 20.65
C ALA A 228 -17.42 29.92 22.06
N VAL A 229 -16.40 29.40 22.75
CA VAL A 229 -16.48 29.05 24.18
C VAL A 229 -15.33 29.69 24.94
N ILE A 230 -15.54 29.93 26.24
CA ILE A 230 -14.47 30.40 27.13
C ILE A 230 -13.48 29.27 27.46
N ASP A 231 -12.29 29.63 27.95
CA ASP A 231 -11.15 28.71 28.14
C ASP A 231 -11.38 27.54 29.12
N ASN A 232 -12.41 27.60 29.98
CA ASN A 232 -12.69 26.55 30.98
C ASN A 232 -13.84 25.61 30.58
N VAL A 233 -14.30 25.68 29.33
CA VAL A 233 -15.26 24.72 28.81
C VAL A 233 -14.49 23.53 28.26
N ASN A 234 -14.73 22.34 28.80
CA ASN A 234 -14.24 21.10 28.20
C ASN A 234 -15.18 20.72 27.04
N PHE A 235 -14.71 20.89 25.80
CA PHE A 235 -15.51 20.62 24.60
C PHE A 235 -14.97 19.43 23.78
N MET A 236 -13.88 18.80 24.20
CA MET A 236 -13.22 17.72 23.46
C MET A 236 -13.49 16.35 24.10
N PRO A 237 -14.00 15.36 23.34
CA PRO A 237 -14.27 15.41 21.90
C PRO A 237 -15.57 16.14 21.58
N TRP A 238 -15.64 16.82 20.42
CA TRP A 238 -16.88 17.41 19.89
C TRP A 238 -17.48 16.56 18.76
N TYR A 239 -18.70 16.88 18.34
CA TYR A 239 -19.30 16.31 17.14
C TYR A 239 -19.02 17.18 15.92
N ALA A 240 -18.47 16.58 14.86
CA ALA A 240 -18.10 17.27 13.63
C ALA A 240 -19.30 17.57 12.72
N THR A 241 -20.40 16.82 12.85
CA THR A 241 -21.64 17.04 12.09
C THR A 241 -22.80 17.23 13.07
N PRO A 242 -23.88 17.94 12.66
CA PRO A 242 -25.08 18.07 13.47
C PRO A 242 -25.88 16.76 13.59
N THR A 243 -25.55 15.74 12.79
CA THR A 243 -26.24 14.45 12.74
C THR A 243 -25.52 13.35 13.52
N THR A 244 -24.29 13.59 13.98
CA THR A 244 -23.58 12.66 14.87
C THR A 244 -24.35 12.47 16.18
N THR A 245 -24.47 11.22 16.59
CA THR A 245 -25.09 10.77 17.83
C THR A 245 -24.24 9.66 18.44
N PRO A 246 -24.44 9.28 19.72
CA PRO A 246 -23.69 8.17 20.33
C PRO A 246 -23.76 6.83 19.57
N THR A 247 -24.80 6.63 18.76
CA THR A 247 -24.97 5.42 17.95
C THR A 247 -24.40 5.52 16.53
N THR A 248 -23.94 6.70 16.13
CA THR A 248 -23.40 6.99 14.81
C THR A 248 -21.98 7.56 14.87
N GLU A 249 -21.27 7.48 16.00
CA GLU A 249 -19.84 7.83 16.14
C GLU A 249 -18.93 6.82 15.42
N ASN A 250 -19.11 6.68 14.11
CA ASN A 250 -18.39 5.70 13.30
C ASN A 250 -16.99 6.18 12.89
N VAL A 251 -16.71 7.47 13.04
CA VAL A 251 -15.44 8.08 12.70
C VAL A 251 -14.90 8.86 13.90
N SER A 252 -13.63 8.65 14.24
CA SER A 252 -12.92 9.42 15.27
C SER A 252 -11.71 10.13 14.67
N VAL A 253 -11.39 11.31 15.21
CA VAL A 253 -10.22 12.10 14.81
C VAL A 253 -9.23 12.11 15.95
N ASP A 254 -8.07 11.48 15.75
CA ASP A 254 -6.96 11.45 16.69
C ASP A 254 -5.92 12.50 16.31
N HIS A 255 -5.57 13.36 17.26
CA HIS A 255 -4.52 14.35 17.08
C HIS A 255 -3.20 13.85 17.71
N PRO A 256 -2.02 14.09 17.11
CA PRO A 256 -0.76 13.55 17.65
C PRO A 256 -0.42 13.95 19.09
N ASP A 257 -0.84 15.16 19.50
CA ASP A 257 -0.51 15.74 20.80
C ASP A 257 -1.68 15.69 21.81
N SER A 258 -2.85 15.21 21.42
CA SER A 258 -4.03 15.08 22.28
C SER A 258 -4.76 13.76 22.04
N SER A 259 -5.77 13.44 22.86
CA SER A 259 -6.63 12.27 22.62
C SER A 259 -7.53 12.49 21.38
N ILE A 260 -8.63 11.74 21.29
CA ILE A 260 -9.68 11.98 20.29
C ILE A 260 -10.19 13.42 20.44
N ILE A 261 -10.17 14.18 19.34
CA ILE A 261 -10.61 15.57 19.31
C ILE A 261 -12.05 15.70 18.81
N ALA A 262 -12.48 14.81 17.92
CA ALA A 262 -13.83 14.85 17.34
C ALA A 262 -14.36 13.46 17.00
N TYR A 263 -15.68 13.34 16.99
CA TYR A 263 -16.42 12.23 16.40
C TYR A 263 -17.31 12.69 15.25
N SER A 264 -17.51 11.80 14.29
CA SER A 264 -18.35 12.04 13.11
C SER A 264 -19.12 10.78 12.73
N ASP A 265 -20.29 10.98 12.13
CA ASP A 265 -21.09 9.96 11.45
C ASP A 265 -20.71 9.75 9.99
N THR A 266 -19.93 10.67 9.42
CA THR A 266 -19.40 10.64 8.04
C THR A 266 -17.87 10.72 8.04
N ILE A 267 -17.22 10.12 7.05
CA ILE A 267 -15.76 10.24 6.87
C ILE A 267 -15.41 11.69 6.52
N GLN A 268 -16.19 12.34 5.65
CA GLN A 268 -15.91 13.73 5.29
C GLN A 268 -15.99 14.66 6.51
N GLY A 269 -16.97 14.49 7.41
CA GLY A 269 -17.03 15.28 8.65
C GLY A 269 -15.80 15.10 9.54
N GLY A 270 -15.25 13.88 9.62
CA GLY A 270 -13.99 13.63 10.32
C GLY A 270 -12.79 14.31 9.66
N ILE A 271 -12.70 14.30 8.33
CA ILE A 271 -11.66 15.00 7.59
C ILE A 271 -11.78 16.52 7.74
N ASP A 272 -13.00 17.05 7.74
CA ASP A 272 -13.27 18.48 7.91
C ASP A 272 -12.86 18.96 9.31
N ALA A 273 -13.08 18.13 10.34
CA ALA A 273 -12.64 18.38 11.71
C ALA A 273 -11.11 18.25 11.92
N ALA A 274 -10.44 17.42 11.12
CA ALA A 274 -9.03 17.11 11.26
C ALA A 274 -8.09 18.29 10.93
N CYS A 275 -7.04 18.41 11.73
CA CYS A 275 -5.86 19.21 11.48
C CYS A 275 -4.85 18.48 10.59
N PRO A 276 -3.94 19.20 9.90
CA PRO A 276 -2.82 18.58 9.23
C PRO A 276 -1.97 17.73 10.18
N GLY A 277 -1.80 16.44 9.86
CA GLY A 277 -1.06 15.46 10.66
C GLY A 277 -1.94 14.50 11.49
N ASP A 278 -3.24 14.75 11.57
CA ASP A 278 -4.17 13.91 12.33
C ASP A 278 -4.41 12.55 11.68
N THR A 279 -4.96 11.63 12.46
CA THR A 279 -5.48 10.34 11.97
C THR A 279 -7.00 10.32 12.07
N VAL A 280 -7.67 10.13 10.94
CA VAL A 280 -9.11 9.89 10.84
C VAL A 280 -9.34 8.38 10.82
N ASN A 281 -9.80 7.83 11.95
CA ASN A 281 -10.13 6.41 12.07
C ASN A 281 -11.59 6.18 11.68
N VAL A 282 -11.83 5.18 10.84
CA VAL A 282 -13.15 4.84 10.30
C VAL A 282 -13.51 3.42 10.72
N ALA A 283 -14.61 3.27 11.44
CA ALA A 283 -15.13 1.98 11.88
C ALA A 283 -15.60 1.13 10.70
N ALA A 284 -15.77 -0.18 10.94
CA ALA A 284 -16.38 -1.08 9.98
C ALA A 284 -17.81 -0.64 9.64
N GLY A 285 -18.15 -0.63 8.34
CA GLY A 285 -19.42 -0.10 7.84
C GLY A 285 -19.35 0.22 6.35
N THR A 286 -20.50 0.52 5.76
CA THR A 286 -20.61 0.99 4.37
C THR A 286 -21.02 2.46 4.38
N TYR A 287 -20.22 3.29 3.71
CA TYR A 287 -20.37 4.74 3.70
C TYR A 287 -20.71 5.21 2.29
N ASP A 288 -21.92 5.72 2.10
CA ASP A 288 -22.39 6.33 0.85
C ASP A 288 -21.91 7.78 0.76
N GLU A 289 -20.62 7.96 0.53
CA GLU A 289 -20.00 9.28 0.42
C GLU A 289 -18.82 9.29 -0.57
N GLN A 290 -18.62 10.44 -1.22
CA GLN A 290 -17.37 10.75 -1.88
C GLN A 290 -16.44 11.41 -0.86
N VAL A 291 -15.20 10.93 -0.76
CA VAL A 291 -14.22 11.44 0.20
C VAL A 291 -13.23 12.37 -0.49
N VAL A 292 -13.00 13.54 0.08
CA VAL A 292 -12.06 14.54 -0.43
C VAL A 292 -11.05 14.91 0.66
N ILE A 293 -9.77 14.77 0.34
CA ILE A 293 -8.66 15.11 1.24
C ILE A 293 -7.82 16.23 0.60
N ASP A 294 -7.79 17.38 1.27
CA ASP A 294 -7.10 18.59 0.83
C ASP A 294 -5.95 19.03 1.77
N LYS A 295 -5.71 18.23 2.82
CA LYS A 295 -4.68 18.45 3.85
C LYS A 295 -3.92 17.16 4.18
N ALA A 296 -2.73 17.28 4.75
CA ALA A 296 -1.94 16.12 5.19
C ALA A 296 -2.67 15.39 6.33
N LEU A 297 -2.98 14.11 6.19
CA LEU A 297 -3.57 13.29 7.26
C LEU A 297 -3.40 11.79 6.97
N THR A 298 -3.74 10.96 7.95
CA THR A 298 -3.93 9.52 7.76
C THR A 298 -5.42 9.18 7.77
N LEU A 299 -5.95 8.59 6.70
CA LEU A 299 -7.27 7.96 6.67
C LEU A 299 -7.11 6.45 6.90
N GLN A 300 -7.66 5.94 7.99
CA GLN A 300 -7.48 4.55 8.42
C GLN A 300 -8.83 3.86 8.64
N GLY A 301 -9.13 2.83 7.84
CA GLY A 301 -10.28 1.96 8.09
C GLY A 301 -9.98 0.80 9.03
N ALA A 302 -11.01 0.01 9.32
CA ALA A 302 -10.96 -1.21 10.13
C ALA A 302 -10.67 -2.49 9.32
N GLY A 303 -10.06 -2.35 8.13
CA GLY A 303 -9.81 -3.42 7.17
C GLY A 303 -10.81 -3.42 6.02
N ASP A 304 -10.96 -4.56 5.36
CA ASP A 304 -11.86 -4.75 4.21
C ASP A 304 -13.36 -4.50 4.52
N THR A 305 -13.74 -4.50 5.80
CA THR A 305 -15.09 -4.21 6.29
C THR A 305 -15.43 -2.72 6.42
N THR A 306 -14.46 -1.82 6.25
CA THR A 306 -14.72 -0.39 6.04
C THR A 306 -14.84 -0.14 4.54
N ILE A 307 -16.05 0.12 4.05
CA ILE A 307 -16.35 0.19 2.62
C ILE A 307 -16.86 1.60 2.28
N ILE A 308 -16.12 2.32 1.44
CA ILE A 308 -16.56 3.60 0.88
C ILE A 308 -17.21 3.31 -0.48
N GLN A 309 -18.52 3.56 -0.58
CA GLN A 309 -19.36 3.11 -1.68
C GLN A 309 -20.36 4.21 -2.10
N PRO A 310 -19.90 5.28 -2.78
CA PRO A 310 -20.75 6.39 -3.15
C PRO A 310 -21.79 6.00 -4.21
N SER A 311 -22.97 6.60 -4.08
CA SER A 311 -24.05 6.59 -5.08
C SER A 311 -23.97 7.80 -6.03
N SER A 312 -23.23 8.85 -5.67
CA SER A 312 -22.99 10.04 -6.50
C SER A 312 -21.65 10.71 -6.17
N LEU A 313 -21.09 11.45 -7.14
CA LEU A 313 -19.84 12.21 -7.01
C LEU A 313 -20.05 13.67 -7.43
N THR A 314 -19.54 14.61 -6.63
CA THR A 314 -19.67 16.05 -6.86
C THR A 314 -18.33 16.76 -7.03
N THR A 315 -17.24 16.16 -6.53
CA THR A 315 -15.91 16.77 -6.52
C THR A 315 -15.03 16.20 -7.63
N TYR A 316 -14.27 17.08 -8.27
CA TYR A 316 -13.29 16.74 -9.29
C TYR A 316 -12.14 17.75 -9.29
N VAL A 317 -11.03 17.38 -9.88
CA VAL A 317 -9.90 18.28 -10.16
C VAL A 317 -9.72 18.45 -11.66
N THR A 318 -9.18 19.60 -12.08
CA THR A 318 -8.79 19.81 -13.48
C THR A 318 -7.35 19.37 -13.66
N THR A 319 -7.15 18.37 -14.51
CA THR A 319 -5.81 17.85 -14.87
C THR A 319 -5.26 18.59 -16.08
N ARG A 320 -3.93 18.67 -16.20
CA ARG A 320 -3.24 19.44 -17.25
C ARG A 320 -2.72 18.56 -18.37
N GLU A 321 -3.58 17.78 -19.01
CA GLU A 321 -3.20 17.18 -20.30
C GLU A 321 -3.41 18.17 -21.44
N ALA A 322 -2.41 18.29 -22.31
CA ALA A 322 -2.27 19.35 -23.30
C ALA A 322 -3.55 19.56 -24.16
N GLN A 323 -4.12 20.76 -24.03
CA GLN A 323 -5.14 21.36 -24.91
C GLN A 323 -6.62 21.00 -24.73
N SER A 324 -7.06 20.39 -23.62
CA SER A 324 -8.49 20.34 -23.26
C SER A 324 -8.72 20.40 -21.74
N SER A 325 -9.88 20.88 -21.29
CA SER A 325 -10.31 20.89 -19.89
C SER A 325 -10.68 19.48 -19.42
N THR A 326 -9.70 18.57 -19.32
CA THR A 326 -9.92 17.21 -18.79
C THR A 326 -10.05 17.26 -17.28
N VAL A 327 -11.17 16.77 -16.76
CA VAL A 327 -11.39 16.64 -15.32
C VAL A 327 -11.12 15.22 -14.85
N ALA A 328 -10.72 15.08 -13.60
CA ALA A 328 -10.48 13.81 -12.94
C ALA A 328 -11.23 13.76 -11.61
N THR A 329 -11.85 12.63 -11.32
CA THR A 329 -12.57 12.38 -10.08
C THR A 329 -12.24 11.00 -9.54
N GLY A 330 -12.78 10.67 -8.38
CA GLY A 330 -12.68 9.36 -7.77
C GLY A 330 -13.61 9.21 -6.59
N VAL A 331 -13.69 7.98 -6.05
CA VAL A 331 -14.37 7.74 -4.78
C VAL A 331 -13.63 8.45 -3.65
N ILE A 332 -12.30 8.35 -3.66
CA ILE A 332 -11.43 9.19 -2.85
C ILE A 332 -10.59 10.09 -3.75
N VAL A 333 -10.66 11.40 -3.52
CA VAL A 333 -9.86 12.41 -4.23
C VAL A 333 -8.90 13.07 -3.25
N VAL A 334 -7.61 12.97 -3.54
CA VAL A 334 -6.54 13.56 -2.71
C VAL A 334 -5.82 14.64 -3.51
N ASN A 335 -5.85 15.88 -3.02
CA ASN A 335 -5.20 17.02 -3.67
C ASN A 335 -4.74 18.06 -2.64
N THR A 336 -3.54 17.88 -2.12
CA THR A 336 -2.99 18.68 -1.02
C THR A 336 -1.82 19.58 -1.44
N GLY A 337 -1.51 19.66 -2.75
CA GLY A 337 -0.41 20.48 -3.27
C GLY A 337 0.98 20.09 -2.77
N GLY A 338 1.26 18.79 -2.64
CA GLY A 338 2.59 18.24 -2.35
C GLY A 338 2.75 17.59 -0.97
N SER A 339 1.81 17.84 -0.05
CA SER A 339 1.81 17.25 1.29
C SER A 339 1.67 15.71 1.26
N ASN A 340 1.90 15.05 2.40
CA ASN A 340 1.83 13.59 2.53
C ASN A 340 0.46 13.15 3.06
N VAL A 341 -0.22 12.25 2.35
CA VAL A 341 -1.49 11.63 2.78
C VAL A 341 -1.36 10.11 2.78
N ILE A 342 -1.73 9.48 3.90
CA ILE A 342 -1.75 8.02 4.02
C ILE A 342 -3.20 7.55 3.97
N ILE A 343 -3.53 6.61 3.09
CA ILE A 343 -4.82 5.90 3.09
C ILE A 343 -4.54 4.43 3.32
N LYS A 344 -5.19 3.83 4.33
CA LYS A 344 -4.96 2.42 4.63
C LYS A 344 -6.14 1.66 5.22
N ASN A 345 -6.10 0.34 5.07
CA ASN A 345 -7.00 -0.64 5.70
C ASN A 345 -8.49 -0.37 5.39
N LEU A 346 -8.85 -0.20 4.13
CA LEU A 346 -10.24 0.03 3.72
C LEU A 346 -10.54 -0.51 2.31
N THR A 347 -11.82 -0.58 1.97
CA THR A 347 -12.34 -0.92 0.65
C THR A 347 -12.96 0.31 -0.01
N VAL A 348 -12.65 0.51 -1.27
CA VAL A 348 -13.31 1.43 -2.20
C VAL A 348 -14.09 0.62 -3.22
N ASP A 349 -15.41 0.77 -3.23
CA ASP A 349 -16.31 0.02 -4.11
C ASP A 349 -17.17 0.98 -4.95
N ALA A 350 -17.01 0.94 -6.27
CA ALA A 350 -17.77 1.81 -7.16
C ALA A 350 -19.09 1.19 -7.66
N SER A 351 -19.51 0.03 -7.13
CA SER A 351 -20.70 -0.70 -7.60
C SER A 351 -22.04 0.03 -7.42
N SER A 352 -22.13 1.01 -6.50
CA SER A 352 -23.33 1.84 -6.33
C SER A 352 -23.44 3.01 -7.32
N LEU A 353 -22.36 3.33 -8.05
CA LEU A 353 -22.42 4.29 -9.14
C LEU A 353 -23.09 3.64 -10.37
N PRO A 354 -24.15 4.22 -10.96
CA PRO A 354 -24.72 3.73 -12.21
C PRO A 354 -23.68 3.63 -13.34
N ALA A 355 -23.90 2.77 -14.35
CA ALA A 355 -22.97 2.67 -15.48
C ALA A 355 -22.84 3.98 -16.28
N ASP A 356 -23.95 4.69 -16.48
CA ASP A 356 -23.99 5.98 -17.18
C ASP A 356 -23.55 7.11 -16.25
N ARG A 357 -22.41 7.73 -16.58
CA ARG A 357 -21.85 8.85 -15.80
C ARG A 357 -22.79 10.03 -15.60
N THR A 358 -23.71 10.26 -16.53
CA THR A 358 -24.63 11.41 -16.45
C THR A 358 -25.62 11.29 -15.29
N LEU A 359 -25.72 10.11 -14.67
CA LEU A 359 -26.61 9.83 -13.55
C LEU A 359 -25.98 10.05 -12.17
N TRP A 360 -24.64 10.11 -12.08
CA TRP A 360 -23.92 10.22 -10.80
C TRP A 360 -22.84 11.30 -10.78
N PHE A 361 -22.51 11.91 -11.93
CA PHE A 361 -21.58 13.03 -12.01
C PHE A 361 -22.29 14.29 -12.48
N SER A 362 -22.19 15.35 -11.69
CA SER A 362 -22.63 16.71 -12.03
C SER A 362 -21.49 17.64 -11.66
N PRO A 363 -20.90 18.45 -12.57
CA PRO A 363 -21.48 19.04 -13.80
C PRO A 363 -21.16 18.31 -15.12
N THR A 364 -21.75 18.75 -16.24
CA THR A 364 -21.40 18.27 -17.59
C THR A 364 -19.98 18.69 -17.98
N VAL A 365 -19.16 17.72 -18.41
CA VAL A 365 -17.75 17.91 -18.82
C VAL A 365 -17.47 17.17 -20.12
N ASP A 366 -16.56 17.71 -20.94
CA ASP A 366 -16.21 17.17 -22.25
C ASP A 366 -15.36 15.89 -22.15
N CYS A 367 -14.39 15.84 -21.22
CA CYS A 367 -13.52 14.69 -20.99
C CYS A 367 -13.37 14.47 -19.48
N MET A 368 -13.53 13.22 -19.02
CA MET A 368 -13.50 12.85 -17.60
C MET A 368 -12.68 11.59 -17.38
N ARG A 369 -11.91 11.57 -16.30
CA ARG A 369 -11.18 10.40 -15.81
C ARG A 369 -11.62 10.04 -14.42
N PHE A 370 -11.40 8.79 -14.05
CA PHE A 370 -11.82 8.22 -12.79
C PHE A 370 -10.70 7.37 -12.18
N GLY A 371 -10.44 7.56 -10.88
CA GLY A 371 -9.70 6.62 -10.05
C GLY A 371 -10.59 6.15 -8.89
N GLY A 372 -10.54 4.88 -8.50
CA GLY A 372 -11.16 4.47 -7.23
C GLY A 372 -10.53 5.28 -6.08
N VAL A 373 -9.21 5.20 -5.95
CA VAL A 373 -8.40 6.11 -5.15
C VAL A 373 -7.54 6.95 -6.08
N PHE A 374 -7.68 8.28 -5.99
CA PHE A 374 -7.01 9.21 -6.90
C PHE A 374 -6.18 10.26 -6.15
N TYR A 375 -4.86 10.23 -6.38
CA TYR A 375 -3.90 11.22 -5.89
C TYR A 375 -3.52 12.19 -7.01
N TYR A 376 -3.67 13.49 -6.77
CA TYR A 376 -3.26 14.54 -7.70
C TYR A 376 -2.34 15.53 -7.00
N ASN A 377 -1.13 15.75 -7.54
CA ASN A 377 -0.11 16.64 -6.97
C ASN A 377 0.09 16.43 -5.47
N THR A 378 0.08 15.18 -5.02
CA THR A 378 0.10 14.83 -3.60
C THR A 378 1.06 13.67 -3.40
N SER A 379 1.92 13.77 -2.40
CA SER A 379 2.74 12.65 -1.99
C SER A 379 1.93 11.74 -1.06
N GLY A 380 2.27 10.45 -1.00
CA GLY A 380 1.74 9.61 0.06
C GLY A 380 1.89 8.12 -0.10
N THR A 381 1.15 7.42 0.73
CA THR A 381 1.13 5.96 0.78
C THR A 381 -0.32 5.46 0.69
N ILE A 382 -0.56 4.50 -0.20
CA ILE A 382 -1.78 3.71 -0.24
C ILE A 382 -1.40 2.30 0.22
N ASP A 383 -1.89 1.86 1.38
CA ASP A 383 -1.47 0.62 2.04
C ASP A 383 -2.67 -0.25 2.43
N ASN A 384 -2.71 -1.50 1.99
CA ASN A 384 -3.79 -2.44 2.32
C ASN A 384 -5.19 -1.88 2.00
N VAL A 385 -5.34 -1.36 0.77
CA VAL A 385 -6.61 -0.85 0.24
C VAL A 385 -7.11 -1.76 -0.87
N VAL A 386 -8.40 -2.07 -0.86
CA VAL A 386 -9.08 -2.76 -1.97
C VAL A 386 -9.80 -1.73 -2.83
N SER A 387 -9.59 -1.73 -4.14
CA SER A 387 -10.34 -0.90 -5.10
C SER A 387 -11.01 -1.81 -6.12
N THR A 388 -12.34 -1.74 -6.22
CA THR A 388 -13.12 -2.70 -7.01
C THR A 388 -14.35 -2.11 -7.69
N ASN A 389 -14.91 -2.91 -8.62
CA ASN A 389 -16.15 -2.66 -9.36
C ASN A 389 -16.16 -1.32 -10.08
N THR A 390 -15.08 -0.97 -10.78
CA THR A 390 -15.06 0.21 -11.67
C THR A 390 -15.35 -0.18 -13.13
N ASN A 391 -15.41 -1.48 -13.42
CA ASN A 391 -15.53 -2.02 -14.77
C ASN A 391 -16.92 -1.94 -15.41
N HIS A 392 -17.98 -1.60 -14.68
CA HIS A 392 -19.30 -1.32 -15.28
C HIS A 392 -19.45 0.15 -15.68
N ILE A 393 -18.56 1.02 -15.22
CA ILE A 393 -18.63 2.45 -15.46
C ILE A 393 -18.31 2.76 -16.92
N THR A 394 -19.13 3.59 -17.54
CA THR A 394 -18.98 4.01 -18.93
C THR A 394 -18.77 5.52 -19.02
N ILE A 395 -17.58 5.91 -19.49
CA ILE A 395 -17.25 7.31 -19.81
C ILE A 395 -17.09 7.44 -21.33
N VAL A 396 -17.93 8.27 -21.95
CA VAL A 396 -17.84 8.61 -23.37
C VAL A 396 -16.90 9.80 -23.55
N ASP A 397 -15.77 9.57 -24.21
CA ASP A 397 -14.85 10.61 -24.68
C ASP A 397 -15.29 11.09 -26.09
N PRO A 398 -15.28 12.41 -26.40
CA PRO A 398 -15.50 12.97 -27.73
C PRO A 398 -14.71 12.31 -28.86
N ALA A 399 -13.52 11.76 -28.55
CA ALA A 399 -12.69 11.01 -29.49
C ALA A 399 -13.20 9.58 -29.78
N GLY A 400 -14.32 9.16 -29.19
CA GLY A 400 -14.93 7.84 -29.40
C GLY A 400 -14.10 6.67 -28.84
N THR A 401 -13.05 6.95 -28.06
CA THR A 401 -12.19 5.93 -27.46
C THR A 401 -12.78 5.55 -26.10
N TRP A 402 -13.63 4.52 -26.08
CA TRP A 402 -14.26 4.03 -24.85
C TRP A 402 -13.20 3.48 -23.88
N GLY A 403 -13.33 3.84 -22.59
CA GLY A 403 -12.86 3.01 -21.48
C GLY A 403 -11.40 3.12 -21.02
N ARG A 404 -10.53 3.95 -21.61
CA ARG A 404 -9.09 4.03 -21.21
C ARG A 404 -8.76 4.99 -20.06
N GLN A 405 -9.77 5.39 -19.30
CA GLN A 405 -9.73 6.56 -18.41
C GLN A 405 -10.22 6.25 -16.99
N ILE A 406 -10.42 4.96 -16.67
CA ILE A 406 -10.97 4.49 -15.41
C ILE A 406 -9.99 3.50 -14.79
N HIS A 407 -9.46 3.87 -13.64
CA HIS A 407 -8.36 3.18 -12.97
C HIS A 407 -8.80 2.76 -11.56
N ALA A 408 -8.28 1.64 -11.03
CA ALA A 408 -8.56 1.27 -9.64
C ALA A 408 -7.79 2.20 -8.67
N PHE A 409 -6.49 2.36 -8.92
CA PHE A 409 -5.61 3.33 -8.26
C PHE A 409 -4.97 4.24 -9.30
N TRP A 410 -4.95 5.53 -9.02
CA TRP A 410 -4.34 6.51 -9.92
C TRP A 410 -3.58 7.59 -9.14
N ALA A 411 -2.31 7.79 -9.49
CA ALA A 411 -1.52 8.92 -9.06
C ALA A 411 -1.09 9.75 -10.28
N ASP A 412 -1.28 11.06 -10.21
CA ASP A 412 -0.90 12.01 -11.25
C ASP A 412 -0.26 13.27 -10.66
N ALA A 413 0.69 13.85 -11.38
CA ALA A 413 1.42 15.04 -10.96
C ALA A 413 1.66 16.03 -12.11
N ASN A 414 1.75 17.31 -11.75
CA ASN A 414 2.07 18.42 -12.64
C ASN A 414 3.24 19.26 -12.08
N GLU A 415 3.63 20.31 -12.82
CA GLU A 415 4.83 21.15 -12.60
C GLU A 415 4.89 21.89 -11.24
N THR A 416 3.88 21.76 -10.37
CA THR A 416 3.79 22.61 -9.17
C THR A 416 4.65 22.12 -8.00
N SER A 417 4.90 20.82 -7.86
CA SER A 417 5.78 20.25 -6.83
C SER A 417 6.13 18.80 -7.13
N ALA A 418 7.38 18.40 -6.85
CA ALA A 418 7.77 16.99 -6.90
C ALA A 418 7.00 16.19 -5.84
N THR A 419 6.52 15.01 -6.22
CA THR A 419 5.71 14.14 -5.37
C THR A 419 6.29 12.73 -5.32
N SER A 420 5.98 11.98 -4.27
CA SER A 420 6.27 10.54 -4.22
C SER A 420 5.04 9.75 -3.81
N ILE A 421 4.80 8.63 -4.48
CA ILE A 421 3.71 7.71 -4.14
C ILE A 421 4.27 6.30 -3.87
N GLU A 422 3.87 5.73 -2.74
CA GLU A 422 4.05 4.32 -2.43
C GLU A 422 2.69 3.63 -2.50
N ILE A 423 2.55 2.59 -3.33
CA ILE A 423 1.32 1.78 -3.40
C ILE A 423 1.70 0.35 -3.04
N LYS A 424 1.23 -0.13 -1.90
CA LYS A 424 1.61 -1.43 -1.38
C LYS A 424 0.48 -2.20 -0.74
N THR A 425 0.60 -3.53 -0.79
CA THR A 425 -0.36 -4.48 -0.19
C THR A 425 -1.82 -4.25 -0.63
N CYS A 426 -2.03 -3.50 -1.72
CA CYS A 426 -3.36 -3.16 -2.22
C CYS A 426 -3.89 -4.24 -3.16
N THR A 427 -5.21 -4.30 -3.30
CA THR A 427 -5.89 -5.18 -4.26
C THR A 427 -6.69 -4.37 -5.27
N ALA A 428 -6.44 -4.58 -6.56
CA ALA A 428 -7.26 -4.08 -7.66
C ALA A 428 -7.98 -5.25 -8.35
N SER A 429 -9.31 -5.19 -8.44
CA SER A 429 -10.14 -6.21 -9.11
C SER A 429 -11.34 -5.57 -9.78
N ASN A 430 -11.97 -6.25 -10.75
CA ASN A 430 -13.17 -5.75 -11.44
C ASN A 430 -13.01 -4.29 -11.92
N TYR A 431 -11.83 -3.94 -12.44
CA TYR A 431 -11.52 -2.57 -12.87
C TYR A 431 -11.57 -2.43 -14.39
N LEU A 432 -11.86 -1.23 -14.91
CA LEU A 432 -12.10 -1.10 -16.35
C LEU A 432 -10.83 -1.11 -17.21
N SER A 433 -9.79 -0.35 -16.84
CA SER A 433 -8.63 -0.09 -17.71
C SER A 433 -7.30 -0.43 -17.06
N GLU A 434 -6.93 0.24 -15.97
CA GLU A 434 -5.66 -0.02 -15.27
C GLU A 434 -5.94 -0.36 -13.80
N GLY A 435 -5.26 -1.38 -13.29
CA GLY A 435 -5.25 -1.65 -11.85
C GLY A 435 -4.56 -0.51 -11.12
N ILE A 436 -3.33 -0.19 -11.54
CA ILE A 436 -2.57 0.95 -11.03
C ILE A 436 -2.08 1.79 -12.20
N LYS A 437 -2.33 3.10 -12.14
CA LYS A 437 -1.75 4.07 -13.07
C LYS A 437 -0.95 5.13 -12.32
N VAL A 438 0.28 5.36 -12.76
CA VAL A 438 1.09 6.50 -12.33
C VAL A 438 1.54 7.29 -13.55
N ALA A 439 1.28 8.59 -13.56
CA ALA A 439 1.64 9.46 -14.67
C ALA A 439 2.11 10.84 -14.16
N SER A 440 2.83 11.55 -15.02
CA SER A 440 3.13 12.97 -14.87
C SER A 440 2.91 13.67 -16.22
N VAL A 441 2.60 14.96 -16.23
CA VAL A 441 2.49 15.74 -17.49
C VAL A 441 3.79 16.43 -17.90
N ASP A 442 4.76 16.46 -17.00
CA ASP A 442 6.08 17.06 -17.20
C ASP A 442 7.15 16.04 -16.78
N PRO A 443 8.26 15.88 -17.54
CA PRO A 443 9.33 14.99 -17.16
C PRO A 443 9.82 15.24 -15.72
N THR A 444 9.62 14.26 -14.84
CA THR A 444 10.14 14.18 -13.45
C THR A 444 9.41 14.93 -12.32
N ASN A 445 8.08 14.81 -12.21
CA ASN A 445 7.35 15.33 -11.03
C ASN A 445 6.76 14.29 -10.08
N ILE A 446 6.92 12.99 -10.39
CA ILE A 446 6.47 11.92 -9.50
C ILE A 446 7.48 10.77 -9.42
N THR A 447 7.75 10.32 -8.19
CA THR A 447 8.52 9.11 -7.88
C THR A 447 7.56 8.02 -7.41
N ALA A 448 7.63 6.83 -8.00
CA ALA A 448 6.75 5.71 -7.70
C ALA A 448 7.52 4.54 -7.06
N ASN A 449 6.94 3.95 -6.03
CA ASN A 449 7.30 2.65 -5.47
C ASN A 449 6.04 1.78 -5.40
N ILE A 450 5.98 0.68 -6.16
CA ILE A 450 4.76 -0.12 -6.31
C ILE A 450 5.07 -1.58 -5.98
N HIS A 451 4.64 -2.06 -4.81
CA HIS A 451 5.05 -3.40 -4.39
C HIS A 451 4.04 -4.20 -3.57
N HIS A 452 4.12 -5.53 -3.64
CA HIS A 452 3.28 -6.44 -2.85
C HIS A 452 1.77 -6.29 -3.13
N ASN A 453 1.38 -5.78 -4.30
CA ASN A 453 -0.03 -5.62 -4.67
C ASN A 453 -0.58 -6.86 -5.39
N ILE A 454 -1.89 -7.07 -5.29
CA ILE A 454 -2.63 -8.08 -6.04
C ILE A 454 -3.49 -7.37 -7.10
N ILE A 455 -3.25 -7.65 -8.38
CA ILE A 455 -3.96 -7.01 -9.49
C ILE A 455 -4.56 -8.11 -10.36
N ALA A 456 -5.89 -8.20 -10.36
CA ALA A 456 -6.62 -9.21 -11.12
C ALA A 456 -7.52 -8.52 -12.16
N GLY A 457 -7.19 -8.72 -13.44
CA GLY A 457 -8.06 -8.38 -14.55
C GLY A 457 -9.25 -9.31 -14.66
N ASP A 458 -10.12 -9.05 -15.64
CA ASP A 458 -11.38 -9.78 -15.83
C ASP A 458 -11.20 -11.04 -16.70
N GLY A 459 -9.97 -11.34 -17.14
CA GLY A 459 -9.66 -12.39 -18.10
C GLY A 459 -9.88 -11.93 -19.54
N LEU A 460 -10.37 -12.83 -20.40
CA LEU A 460 -10.63 -12.53 -21.81
C LEU A 460 -11.79 -11.53 -21.94
N THR A 461 -11.48 -10.32 -22.41
CA THR A 461 -12.48 -9.27 -22.65
C THR A 461 -12.27 -8.58 -23.99
N ASP A 462 -13.29 -7.83 -24.45
CA ASP A 462 -13.22 -6.95 -25.62
C ASP A 462 -12.78 -5.53 -25.27
N ARG A 463 -12.42 -5.29 -24.00
CA ARG A 463 -11.83 -4.06 -23.48
C ARG A 463 -10.39 -4.31 -23.05
N ARG A 464 -9.51 -3.36 -23.29
CA ARG A 464 -8.09 -3.54 -22.98
C ARG A 464 -7.85 -3.20 -21.51
N GLN A 465 -7.46 -4.20 -20.71
CA GLN A 465 -6.99 -4.01 -19.34
C GLN A 465 -5.46 -4.11 -19.27
N ASN A 466 -4.86 -3.28 -18.40
CA ASN A 466 -3.47 -3.38 -17.98
C ASN A 466 -3.40 -3.55 -16.46
N GLY A 467 -2.32 -4.12 -15.97
CA GLY A 467 -2.07 -4.26 -14.54
C GLY A 467 -1.57 -2.95 -13.94
N ILE A 468 -0.27 -2.71 -14.10
CA ILE A 468 0.45 -1.52 -13.67
C ILE A 468 0.90 -0.75 -14.91
N GLN A 469 0.57 0.54 -14.95
CA GLN A 469 0.94 1.41 -16.05
C GLN A 469 1.64 2.67 -15.53
N VAL A 470 2.89 2.88 -15.94
CA VAL A 470 3.70 4.04 -15.58
C VAL A 470 4.11 4.83 -16.82
N TYR A 471 3.84 6.15 -16.82
CA TYR A 471 3.99 7.01 -17.99
C TYR A 471 4.80 8.29 -17.72
N TYR A 472 5.31 8.90 -18.80
CA TYR A 472 5.66 10.33 -18.89
C TYR A 472 6.60 10.86 -17.80
N GLY A 473 7.87 10.48 -17.85
CA GLY A 473 8.87 11.11 -16.97
C GLY A 473 8.85 10.66 -15.52
N THR A 474 8.02 9.69 -15.16
CA THR A 474 7.96 9.15 -13.81
C THR A 474 9.31 8.51 -13.43
N THR A 475 9.79 8.77 -12.22
CA THR A 475 10.90 8.04 -11.62
C THR A 475 10.35 6.78 -10.96
N VAL A 476 10.79 5.60 -11.37
CA VAL A 476 10.37 4.34 -10.76
C VAL A 476 11.50 3.83 -9.88
N THR A 477 11.26 3.76 -8.58
CA THR A 477 12.23 3.16 -7.64
C THR A 477 12.19 1.64 -7.72
N ALA A 478 10.99 1.06 -7.70
CA ALA A 478 10.75 -0.36 -7.94
C ALA A 478 9.28 -0.61 -8.31
N ILE A 479 9.07 -1.60 -9.17
CA ILE A 479 7.82 -2.34 -9.31
C ILE A 479 8.13 -3.78 -8.89
N SER A 480 7.82 -4.15 -7.65
CA SER A 480 8.32 -5.41 -7.10
C SER A 480 7.35 -6.24 -6.28
N TYR A 481 7.52 -7.57 -6.28
CA TYR A 481 6.69 -8.49 -5.48
C TYR A 481 5.17 -8.37 -5.74
N ASN A 482 4.74 -7.86 -6.89
CA ASN A 482 3.32 -7.79 -7.24
C ASN A 482 2.85 -9.13 -7.83
N THR A 483 1.60 -9.50 -7.56
CA THR A 483 0.91 -10.61 -8.23
C THR A 483 -0.09 -10.05 -9.22
N ILE A 484 0.11 -10.25 -10.52
CA ILE A 484 -0.70 -9.67 -11.59
C ILE A 484 -1.25 -10.79 -12.46
N SER A 485 -2.55 -10.77 -12.75
CA SER A 485 -3.17 -11.86 -13.50
C SER A 485 -4.37 -11.47 -14.36
N ASN A 486 -4.70 -12.35 -15.31
CA ASN A 486 -5.95 -12.35 -16.08
C ASN A 486 -6.14 -11.11 -16.96
N LEU A 487 -5.12 -10.74 -17.74
CA LEU A 487 -5.14 -9.59 -18.65
C LEU A 487 -5.09 -10.05 -20.10
N VAL A 488 -6.27 -10.33 -20.67
CA VAL A 488 -6.40 -10.97 -21.99
C VAL A 488 -7.37 -10.16 -22.86
N TYR A 489 -6.94 -9.78 -24.07
CA TYR A 489 -7.70 -8.85 -24.92
C TYR A 489 -8.06 -9.46 -26.28
N GLY A 490 -9.36 -9.77 -26.46
CA GLY A 490 -9.87 -10.52 -27.61
C GLY A 490 -9.59 -9.93 -29.01
N PRO A 491 -9.49 -8.59 -29.21
CA PRO A 491 -9.08 -8.01 -30.48
C PRO A 491 -7.59 -8.18 -30.84
N ASN A 492 -6.83 -9.03 -30.13
CA ASN A 492 -5.43 -9.37 -30.37
C ASN A 492 -4.52 -8.15 -30.37
N ASN A 493 -4.40 -7.50 -29.22
CA ASN A 493 -3.57 -6.31 -29.02
C ASN A 493 -3.06 -6.26 -27.57
N TRP A 494 -2.22 -5.27 -27.24
CA TRP A 494 -1.50 -5.19 -25.98
C TRP A 494 -2.40 -5.05 -24.75
N ALA A 495 -2.68 -6.14 -24.03
CA ALA A 495 -3.09 -6.14 -22.63
C ALA A 495 -1.90 -6.60 -21.79
N THR A 496 -1.37 -5.70 -20.95
CA THR A 496 -0.04 -5.86 -20.37
C THR A 496 -0.09 -5.83 -18.85
N ALA A 497 0.62 -6.76 -18.20
CA ALA A 497 0.72 -6.79 -16.74
C ALA A 497 1.49 -5.58 -16.19
N VAL A 498 2.65 -5.26 -16.76
CA VAL A 498 3.42 -4.05 -16.42
C VAL A 498 3.81 -3.30 -17.69
N THR A 499 3.42 -2.03 -17.79
CA THR A 499 3.84 -1.13 -18.89
C THR A 499 4.63 0.04 -18.35
N LEU A 500 5.86 0.18 -18.81
CA LEU A 500 6.67 1.40 -18.70
C LEU A 500 6.65 2.10 -20.07
N ALA A 501 6.18 3.34 -20.14
CA ALA A 501 6.04 4.00 -21.44
C ALA A 501 6.33 5.50 -21.44
N ARG A 502 6.75 5.99 -22.60
CA ARG A 502 6.80 7.44 -22.93
C ARG A 502 7.70 8.25 -21.98
N GLY A 503 8.92 7.76 -21.73
CA GLY A 503 9.97 8.52 -21.06
C GLY A 503 10.06 8.33 -19.55
N VAL A 504 9.80 7.12 -19.05
CA VAL A 504 10.18 6.72 -17.68
C VAL A 504 11.68 6.96 -17.49
N GLN A 505 12.07 7.44 -16.30
CA GLN A 505 13.46 7.82 -16.03
C GLN A 505 14.41 6.62 -16.00
N PHE A 506 15.68 6.88 -16.32
CA PHE A 506 16.76 5.91 -16.25
C PHE A 506 16.87 5.33 -14.83
N GLY A 507 17.02 4.01 -14.74
CA GLY A 507 17.14 3.28 -13.47
C GLY A 507 15.85 2.67 -12.94
N ALA A 508 14.79 2.57 -13.77
CA ALA A 508 13.57 1.87 -13.40
C ALA A 508 13.83 0.37 -13.21
N VAL A 509 13.36 -0.20 -12.10
CA VAL A 509 13.50 -1.63 -11.79
C VAL A 509 12.14 -2.31 -11.71
N VAL A 510 11.99 -3.44 -12.41
CA VAL A 510 10.82 -4.33 -12.35
C VAL A 510 11.29 -5.71 -11.91
N GLU A 511 10.98 -6.11 -10.68
CA GLU A 511 11.59 -7.31 -10.10
C GLU A 511 10.69 -8.18 -9.22
N HIS A 512 10.96 -9.49 -9.16
CA HIS A 512 10.26 -10.40 -8.25
C HIS A 512 8.72 -10.41 -8.38
N ASN A 513 8.17 -10.01 -9.53
CA ASN A 513 6.73 -10.05 -9.76
C ASN A 513 6.30 -11.44 -10.24
N ILE A 514 5.08 -11.84 -9.87
CA ILE A 514 4.41 -13.05 -10.38
C ILE A 514 3.33 -12.59 -11.35
N ILE A 515 3.50 -12.91 -12.63
CA ILE A 515 2.60 -12.53 -13.71
C ILE A 515 2.04 -13.79 -14.36
N THR A 516 0.73 -13.95 -14.39
CA THR A 516 0.10 -15.18 -14.91
C THR A 516 -1.13 -14.88 -15.76
N ASN A 517 -1.34 -15.65 -16.83
CA ASN A 517 -2.52 -15.52 -17.68
C ASN A 517 -2.70 -14.10 -18.23
N CYS A 518 -1.62 -13.54 -18.78
CA CYS A 518 -1.61 -12.21 -19.42
C CYS A 518 -1.11 -12.33 -20.85
N ASP A 519 -1.67 -11.55 -21.78
CA ASP A 519 -1.21 -11.51 -23.17
C ASP A 519 0.22 -10.96 -23.23
N PHE A 520 0.50 -9.86 -22.53
CA PHE A 520 1.84 -9.32 -22.37
C PHE A 520 2.24 -9.31 -20.90
N GLY A 521 3.43 -9.83 -20.59
CA GLY A 521 3.97 -9.76 -19.23
C GLY A 521 4.45 -8.35 -18.91
N ILE A 522 5.66 -8.01 -19.35
CA ILE A 522 6.29 -6.71 -19.10
C ILE A 522 6.57 -6.05 -20.44
N SER A 523 6.15 -4.81 -20.61
CA SER A 523 6.47 -4.02 -21.80
C SER A 523 7.23 -2.76 -21.42
N ASP A 524 8.44 -2.64 -21.95
CA ASP A 524 9.22 -1.41 -21.90
C ASP A 524 9.15 -0.70 -23.25
N VAL A 525 8.56 0.49 -23.25
CA VAL A 525 8.19 1.21 -24.47
C VAL A 525 8.84 2.60 -24.45
N PHE A 526 9.93 2.72 -25.20
CA PHE A 526 10.69 3.96 -25.43
C PHE A 526 11.49 4.46 -24.22
N ASN A 527 11.95 3.59 -23.33
CA ASN A 527 12.74 3.99 -22.15
C ASN A 527 14.14 3.36 -22.16
N SER A 528 15.11 3.99 -21.52
CA SER A 528 16.48 3.49 -21.37
C SER A 528 16.79 3.27 -19.89
N GLY A 529 17.74 2.38 -19.60
CA GLY A 529 18.15 2.10 -18.22
C GLY A 529 17.13 1.32 -17.41
N VAL A 530 16.31 0.48 -18.05
CA VAL A 530 15.32 -0.36 -17.37
C VAL A 530 15.96 -1.70 -17.02
N THR A 531 15.83 -2.11 -15.77
CA THR A 531 16.22 -3.44 -15.29
C THR A 531 14.97 -4.28 -15.02
N ILE A 532 14.84 -5.41 -15.71
CA ILE A 532 13.76 -6.39 -15.54
C ILE A 532 14.39 -7.67 -15.01
N GLN A 533 14.17 -8.01 -13.74
CA GLN A 533 14.89 -9.13 -13.13
C GLN A 533 14.06 -10.02 -12.20
N HIS A 534 14.37 -11.31 -12.18
CA HIS A 534 13.77 -12.25 -11.22
C HIS A 534 12.23 -12.29 -11.20
N ASN A 535 11.58 -11.96 -12.32
CA ASN A 535 10.13 -12.09 -12.47
C ASN A 535 9.77 -13.51 -12.90
N ASN A 536 8.60 -14.00 -12.45
CA ASN A 536 8.02 -15.26 -12.88
C ASN A 536 6.78 -14.98 -13.73
N ILE A 537 6.83 -15.31 -15.02
CA ILE A 537 5.88 -14.85 -16.04
C ILE A 537 5.32 -16.04 -16.81
N THR A 538 4.00 -16.18 -16.90
CA THR A 538 3.34 -17.15 -17.79
C THR A 538 2.24 -16.48 -18.59
N GLY A 539 2.08 -16.91 -19.85
CA GLY A 539 1.16 -16.31 -20.79
C GLY A 539 -0.28 -16.80 -20.63
N SER A 540 -1.15 -16.29 -21.50
CA SER A 540 -2.60 -16.53 -21.50
C SER A 540 -3.06 -17.63 -22.46
N ASP A 541 -2.15 -18.20 -23.25
CA ASP A 541 -2.44 -19.05 -24.42
C ASP A 541 -3.32 -18.36 -25.49
N HIS A 542 -3.51 -17.04 -25.39
CA HIS A 542 -4.28 -16.26 -26.34
C HIS A 542 -3.44 -15.95 -27.58
N THR A 543 -4.07 -15.72 -28.74
CA THR A 543 -3.39 -15.75 -30.06
C THR A 543 -2.34 -14.66 -30.33
N TYR A 544 -2.13 -13.71 -29.41
CA TYR A 544 -1.17 -12.63 -29.57
C TYR A 544 -0.61 -12.20 -28.20
N GLY A 545 0.66 -12.50 -27.92
CA GLY A 545 1.25 -12.22 -26.61
C GLY A 545 2.73 -12.54 -26.50
N THR A 546 3.42 -11.83 -25.60
CA THR A 546 4.87 -11.95 -25.33
C THR A 546 5.16 -11.78 -23.84
N GLY A 547 6.11 -12.54 -23.30
CA GLY A 547 6.55 -12.41 -21.90
C GLY A 547 7.14 -11.03 -21.59
N ILE A 548 8.25 -10.68 -22.24
CA ILE A 548 8.89 -9.36 -22.15
C ILE A 548 8.98 -8.74 -23.53
N TYR A 549 8.50 -7.51 -23.67
CA TYR A 549 8.45 -6.79 -24.94
C TYR A 549 9.20 -5.46 -24.83
N LEU A 550 10.31 -5.34 -25.54
CA LEU A 550 11.13 -4.13 -25.62
C LEU A 550 10.86 -3.42 -26.94
N ASP A 551 10.22 -2.24 -26.88
CA ASP A 551 9.81 -1.48 -28.07
C ASP A 551 10.53 -0.13 -28.15
N ASN A 552 11.33 0.04 -29.20
CA ASN A 552 12.13 1.24 -29.45
C ASN A 552 11.42 2.32 -30.26
N GLY A 553 10.14 2.12 -30.60
CA GLY A 553 9.49 2.81 -31.70
C GLY A 553 9.61 4.33 -31.82
N GLN A 554 9.92 5.07 -30.74
CA GLN A 554 10.14 6.52 -30.79
C GLN A 554 11.47 6.98 -30.15
N ALA A 555 12.30 6.09 -29.61
CA ALA A 555 13.55 6.45 -28.94
C ALA A 555 14.56 5.30 -28.91
N ASN A 556 15.84 5.64 -28.71
CA ASN A 556 16.86 4.63 -28.40
C ASN A 556 16.57 3.97 -27.05
N LEU A 557 16.70 2.65 -26.99
CA LEU A 557 16.74 1.88 -25.76
C LEU A 557 18.21 1.50 -25.52
N THR A 558 18.82 2.01 -24.46
CA THR A 558 20.18 1.64 -24.05
C THR A 558 20.22 1.34 -22.56
N GLY A 559 21.18 0.50 -22.14
CA GLY A 559 21.30 0.10 -20.74
C GLY A 559 20.11 -0.73 -20.24
N ILE A 560 19.44 -1.46 -21.14
CA ILE A 560 18.38 -2.39 -20.74
C ILE A 560 19.03 -3.67 -20.21
N THR A 561 18.57 -4.14 -19.06
CA THR A 561 19.01 -5.41 -18.47
C THR A 561 17.80 -6.31 -18.24
N VAL A 562 17.82 -7.52 -18.81
CA VAL A 562 16.81 -8.56 -18.58
C VAL A 562 17.52 -9.75 -17.95
N HIS A 563 17.39 -9.92 -16.63
CA HIS A 563 18.24 -10.82 -15.88
C HIS A 563 17.49 -11.79 -14.97
N GLY A 564 17.79 -13.08 -14.99
CA GLY A 564 17.30 -13.98 -13.94
C GLY A 564 15.78 -14.22 -13.95
N ASN A 565 15.06 -13.88 -15.02
CA ASN A 565 13.61 -14.06 -15.11
C ASN A 565 13.27 -15.51 -15.49
N THR A 566 12.15 -16.00 -14.97
CA THR A 566 11.54 -17.27 -15.40
C THR A 566 10.32 -16.95 -16.26
N ILE A 567 10.34 -17.35 -17.52
CA ILE A 567 9.25 -17.13 -18.48
C ILE A 567 8.78 -18.50 -18.97
N GLY A 568 7.56 -18.88 -18.60
CA GLY A 568 6.90 -20.09 -19.05
C GLY A 568 6.14 -19.92 -20.35
N SER A 569 5.37 -20.95 -20.70
CA SER A 569 4.59 -21.05 -21.92
C SER A 569 3.38 -20.11 -21.96
N GLY A 570 2.68 -20.11 -23.10
CA GLY A 570 1.42 -19.41 -23.33
C GLY A 570 1.59 -18.04 -23.98
N PHE A 571 2.73 -17.83 -24.63
CA PHE A 571 3.09 -16.62 -25.37
C PHE A 571 3.31 -16.97 -26.84
N PRO A 572 2.26 -16.99 -27.67
CA PRO A 572 2.39 -17.44 -29.05
C PRO A 572 3.31 -16.59 -29.94
N LEU A 573 3.64 -15.35 -29.55
CA LEU A 573 4.72 -14.61 -30.23
C LEU A 573 6.08 -15.03 -29.68
N GLY A 574 6.24 -15.09 -28.36
CA GLY A 574 7.46 -15.58 -27.74
C GLY A 574 7.74 -15.11 -26.32
N GLY A 575 8.85 -15.57 -25.74
CA GLY A 575 9.30 -15.21 -24.41
C GLY A 575 9.78 -13.77 -24.31
N ILE A 576 10.84 -13.41 -25.05
CA ILE A 576 11.44 -12.07 -25.03
C ILE A 576 11.52 -11.50 -26.46
N CYS A 577 10.99 -10.30 -26.66
CA CYS A 577 11.01 -9.58 -27.93
C CYS A 577 11.91 -8.34 -27.85
N LEU A 578 12.79 -8.17 -28.83
CA LEU A 578 13.48 -6.92 -29.11
C LEU A 578 12.92 -6.35 -30.42
N GLN A 579 12.16 -5.26 -30.34
CA GLN A 579 11.55 -4.64 -31.53
C GLN A 579 12.33 -3.43 -32.02
N GLY A 580 12.59 -3.40 -33.34
CA GLY A 580 13.29 -2.33 -34.05
C GLY A 580 12.52 -1.61 -35.17
N TRP A 581 11.23 -1.93 -35.37
CA TRP A 581 10.46 -1.65 -36.61
C TRP A 581 10.41 -0.19 -37.11
N TYR A 582 10.66 0.81 -36.27
CA TYR A 582 10.42 2.21 -36.64
C TYR A 582 11.60 2.85 -37.40
N VAL A 583 11.28 3.53 -38.50
CA VAL A 583 12.20 3.83 -39.62
C VAL A 583 13.12 5.07 -39.41
N VAL A 584 13.68 5.28 -38.22
CA VAL A 584 14.53 6.45 -37.95
C VAL A 584 15.65 6.13 -36.96
N ASP A 585 16.88 5.88 -37.42
CA ASP A 585 18.16 5.89 -36.67
C ASP A 585 18.14 5.47 -35.17
N HIS A 586 17.23 4.58 -34.76
CA HIS A 586 17.04 4.22 -33.37
C HIS A 586 17.72 2.89 -33.07
N THR A 587 18.26 2.77 -31.87
CA THR A 587 18.98 1.58 -31.44
C THR A 587 18.30 0.92 -30.26
N VAL A 588 18.31 -0.40 -30.21
CA VAL A 588 18.00 -1.18 -29.01
C VAL A 588 19.29 -1.85 -28.58
N SER A 589 19.67 -1.69 -27.32
CA SER A 589 20.81 -2.38 -26.72
C SER A 589 20.39 -2.96 -25.37
N ALA A 590 20.45 -4.29 -25.27
CA ALA A 590 20.06 -5.03 -24.09
C ALA A 590 21.12 -6.06 -23.67
N THR A 591 21.28 -6.26 -22.37
CA THR A 591 21.93 -7.43 -21.80
C THR A 591 20.85 -8.37 -21.30
N ILE A 592 20.79 -9.58 -21.86
CA ILE A 592 19.79 -10.59 -21.55
C ILE A 592 20.53 -11.79 -20.96
N SER A 593 20.50 -11.93 -19.64
CA SER A 593 21.30 -12.96 -18.98
C SER A 593 20.58 -13.78 -17.91
N ASN A 594 21.01 -15.04 -17.75
CA ASN A 594 20.54 -15.93 -16.69
C ASN A 594 19.00 -16.12 -16.65
N ASN A 595 18.30 -15.92 -17.76
CA ASN A 595 16.85 -16.14 -17.83
C ASN A 595 16.56 -17.61 -18.15
N THR A 596 15.47 -18.14 -17.59
CA THR A 596 14.91 -19.45 -17.93
C THR A 596 13.65 -19.26 -18.76
N LEU A 597 13.70 -19.62 -20.04
CA LEU A 597 12.59 -19.53 -20.99
C LEU A 597 12.14 -20.94 -21.36
N THR A 598 10.93 -21.32 -20.96
CA THR A 598 10.37 -22.66 -21.19
C THR A 598 9.04 -22.58 -21.92
N GLY A 599 9.03 -22.97 -23.21
CA GLY A 599 7.81 -23.06 -24.02
C GLY A 599 7.14 -24.44 -23.95
N ASP A 600 6.00 -24.59 -24.65
CA ASP A 600 5.23 -25.83 -24.73
C ASP A 600 5.46 -26.69 -26.00
N GLY A 601 6.25 -26.18 -26.96
CA GLY A 601 6.58 -26.81 -28.24
C GLY A 601 5.42 -26.95 -29.23
N LEU A 602 4.26 -26.33 -28.97
CA LEU A 602 3.03 -26.52 -29.74
C LEU A 602 2.40 -25.22 -30.25
N ASN A 603 2.36 -24.18 -29.42
CA ASN A 603 1.71 -22.89 -29.75
C ASN A 603 2.64 -21.68 -29.57
N ASP A 604 3.76 -21.86 -28.89
CA ASP A 604 4.72 -20.81 -28.59
C ASP A 604 5.73 -20.61 -29.73
N GLY A 605 5.78 -19.40 -30.30
CA GLY A 605 6.62 -19.05 -31.44
C GLY A 605 8.11 -19.13 -31.12
N TYR A 606 8.61 -18.19 -30.31
CA TYR A 606 10.06 -17.98 -30.15
C TYR A 606 10.47 -17.84 -28.69
N GLY A 607 11.58 -18.45 -28.26
CA GLY A 607 12.12 -18.17 -26.93
C GLY A 607 12.54 -16.71 -26.81
N MET A 608 13.41 -16.28 -27.72
CA MET A 608 13.76 -14.88 -27.94
C MET A 608 13.61 -14.53 -29.42
N PHE A 609 13.27 -13.29 -29.72
CA PHE A 609 13.21 -12.86 -31.11
C PHE A 609 13.49 -11.38 -31.34
N ASP A 610 14.15 -11.11 -32.46
CA ASP A 610 14.31 -9.79 -33.03
C ASP A 610 13.18 -9.52 -34.04
N TRP A 611 12.38 -8.48 -33.75
CA TRP A 611 11.29 -8.02 -34.60
C TRP A 611 11.58 -6.65 -35.24
N SER A 612 12.76 -6.47 -35.83
CA SER A 612 13.16 -5.23 -36.52
C SER A 612 12.68 -5.12 -37.97
N GLY A 613 12.35 -6.23 -38.64
CA GLY A 613 11.96 -6.26 -40.06
C GLY A 613 12.98 -5.59 -40.99
N ALA A 614 12.56 -5.13 -42.17
CA ALA A 614 13.45 -4.47 -43.16
C ALA A 614 13.85 -3.02 -42.79
N SER A 615 13.58 -2.56 -41.57
CA SER A 615 13.77 -1.17 -41.16
C SER A 615 15.17 -0.95 -40.57
N GLY A 616 15.85 0.14 -40.93
CA GLY A 616 17.29 0.36 -40.67
C GLY A 616 17.71 0.65 -39.22
N SER A 617 16.93 0.27 -38.21
CA SER A 617 17.29 0.40 -36.79
C SER A 617 18.32 -0.65 -36.40
N ALA A 618 19.35 -0.26 -35.62
CA ALA A 618 20.37 -1.20 -35.15
C ALA A 618 19.94 -1.80 -33.80
N VAL A 619 19.60 -3.08 -33.80
CA VAL A 619 19.29 -3.85 -32.59
C VAL A 619 20.54 -4.65 -32.20
N THR A 620 20.98 -4.54 -30.96
CA THR A 620 22.12 -5.27 -30.40
C THR A 620 21.72 -5.91 -29.08
N ALA A 621 22.23 -7.11 -28.81
CA ALA A 621 22.06 -7.75 -27.52
C ALA A 621 23.22 -8.67 -27.18
N THR A 622 23.60 -8.67 -25.90
CA THR A 622 24.42 -9.73 -25.31
C THR A 622 23.47 -10.73 -24.65
N ILE A 623 23.45 -11.96 -25.14
CA ILE A 623 22.57 -13.03 -24.68
C ILE A 623 23.47 -14.12 -24.06
N SER A 624 23.46 -14.24 -22.73
CA SER A 624 24.34 -15.18 -22.03
C SER A 624 23.78 -15.82 -20.77
N GLY A 625 24.18 -17.06 -20.45
CA GLY A 625 23.72 -17.78 -19.27
C GLY A 625 22.23 -18.16 -19.29
N ASN A 626 21.54 -17.99 -20.41
CA ASN A 626 20.11 -18.28 -20.49
C ASN A 626 19.86 -19.77 -20.74
N THR A 627 18.76 -20.29 -20.20
CA THR A 627 18.21 -21.59 -20.56
C THR A 627 17.00 -21.37 -21.46
N ILE A 628 17.06 -21.86 -22.71
CA ILE A 628 16.04 -21.64 -23.75
C ILE A 628 15.60 -23.00 -24.30
N THR A 629 14.40 -23.43 -23.91
CA THR A 629 13.92 -24.77 -24.24
C THR A 629 12.41 -24.82 -24.48
N GLY A 630 11.95 -25.77 -25.29
CA GLY A 630 10.54 -26.01 -25.54
C GLY A 630 9.86 -24.96 -26.44
N TRP A 631 10.59 -24.13 -27.16
CA TRP A 631 10.02 -23.18 -28.12
C TRP A 631 10.03 -23.76 -29.54
N ASN A 632 9.29 -23.14 -30.48
CA ASN A 632 9.43 -23.57 -31.87
C ASN A 632 10.83 -23.25 -32.41
N ASP A 633 11.21 -21.97 -32.35
CA ASP A 633 12.61 -21.56 -32.49
C ASP A 633 13.12 -21.05 -31.13
N GLY A 634 14.29 -21.48 -30.69
CA GLY A 634 14.89 -20.97 -29.45
C GLY A 634 15.16 -19.47 -29.53
N ILE A 635 15.92 -19.06 -30.56
CA ILE A 635 16.17 -17.65 -30.89
C ILE A 635 15.89 -17.41 -32.37
N PHE A 636 15.06 -16.41 -32.68
CA PHE A 636 14.64 -16.08 -34.03
C PHE A 636 15.07 -14.68 -34.47
N PHE A 637 15.60 -14.58 -35.68
CA PHE A 637 15.88 -13.31 -36.34
C PHE A 637 15.11 -13.22 -37.66
N GLU A 638 14.32 -12.15 -37.82
CA GLU A 638 13.62 -11.85 -39.07
C GLU A 638 14.60 -11.43 -40.18
N ALA A 639 14.26 -11.67 -41.45
CA ALA A 639 15.04 -11.16 -42.58
C ALA A 639 14.96 -9.62 -42.62
N GLY A 640 16.10 -8.94 -42.66
CA GLY A 640 16.14 -7.48 -42.49
C GLY A 640 17.46 -6.82 -42.90
N PRO A 641 17.81 -5.66 -42.31
CA PRO A 641 19.17 -5.14 -42.34
C PRO A 641 20.14 -6.12 -41.66
N PRO A 642 21.46 -5.98 -41.94
CA PRO A 642 22.49 -6.77 -41.28
C PRO A 642 22.29 -6.90 -39.78
N VAL A 643 22.13 -8.13 -39.29
CA VAL A 643 22.09 -8.42 -37.87
C VAL A 643 23.52 -8.31 -37.33
N THR A 644 23.87 -7.13 -36.80
CA THR A 644 25.21 -6.84 -36.29
C THR A 644 25.14 -6.44 -34.83
N GLY A 645 26.08 -6.94 -34.01
CA GLY A 645 26.19 -6.58 -32.59
C GLY A 645 25.38 -7.46 -31.64
N TYR A 646 24.93 -8.63 -32.11
CA TYR A 646 24.48 -9.71 -31.24
C TYR A 646 25.65 -10.61 -30.86
N THR A 647 25.70 -11.01 -29.59
CA THR A 647 26.59 -12.04 -29.08
C THR A 647 25.75 -13.03 -28.28
N ILE A 648 25.65 -14.26 -28.76
CA ILE A 648 24.85 -15.32 -28.15
C ILE A 648 25.83 -16.35 -27.62
N HIS A 649 26.35 -16.18 -26.41
CA HIS A 649 27.36 -17.10 -25.84
C HIS A 649 26.89 -17.62 -24.50
N CYS A 650 27.37 -18.81 -24.11
CA CYS A 650 27.16 -19.35 -22.78
C CYS A 650 25.70 -19.63 -22.43
N ASN A 651 24.88 -20.01 -23.41
CA ASN A 651 23.48 -20.39 -23.19
C ASN A 651 23.28 -21.90 -23.30
N ASN A 652 22.28 -22.39 -22.59
CA ASN A 652 21.70 -23.72 -22.75
C ASN A 652 20.53 -23.64 -23.74
N ILE A 653 20.74 -24.02 -25.00
CA ILE A 653 19.74 -23.98 -26.07
C ILE A 653 19.43 -25.42 -26.49
N TYR A 654 18.29 -25.95 -26.05
CA TYR A 654 17.99 -27.36 -26.29
C TYR A 654 16.49 -27.66 -26.29
N GLY A 655 16.08 -28.70 -27.00
CA GLY A 655 14.69 -29.18 -26.96
C GLY A 655 13.71 -28.22 -27.65
N ASN A 656 14.19 -27.34 -28.52
CA ASN A 656 13.35 -26.51 -29.39
C ASN A 656 12.97 -27.32 -30.65
N THR A 657 11.78 -27.08 -31.20
CA THR A 657 11.19 -28.03 -32.17
C THR A 657 11.67 -27.86 -33.62
N GLU A 658 12.03 -26.65 -34.02
CA GLU A 658 12.47 -26.34 -35.40
C GLU A 658 13.96 -25.97 -35.44
N TYR A 659 14.38 -24.94 -34.71
CA TYR A 659 15.78 -24.52 -34.60
C TYR A 659 16.11 -24.06 -33.17
N GLY A 660 17.36 -24.27 -32.74
CA GLY A 660 17.90 -23.58 -31.56
C GLY A 660 18.13 -22.10 -31.86
N VAL A 661 18.74 -21.80 -33.02
CA VAL A 661 18.90 -20.43 -33.55
C VAL A 661 18.56 -20.41 -35.03
N LYS A 662 17.60 -19.57 -35.40
CA LYS A 662 17.18 -19.35 -36.79
C LYS A 662 17.47 -17.93 -37.22
N ASN A 663 18.41 -17.81 -38.15
CA ASN A 663 18.80 -16.54 -38.76
C ASN A 663 18.34 -16.47 -40.21
N ASN A 664 17.36 -15.60 -40.48
CA ASN A 664 16.91 -15.36 -41.85
C ASN A 664 17.65 -14.19 -42.54
N ASP A 665 18.57 -13.52 -41.84
CA ASP A 665 19.43 -12.50 -42.44
C ASP A 665 20.63 -13.14 -43.17
N ALA A 666 21.27 -12.37 -44.06
CA ALA A 666 22.44 -12.82 -44.81
C ALA A 666 23.77 -12.68 -44.04
N THR A 667 23.79 -11.96 -42.92
CA THR A 667 24.97 -11.82 -42.06
C THR A 667 25.09 -12.98 -41.09
N VAL A 668 26.32 -13.44 -40.90
CA VAL A 668 26.63 -14.51 -39.95
C VAL A 668 26.49 -13.98 -38.53
N LEU A 669 25.68 -14.67 -37.72
CA LEU A 669 25.50 -14.39 -36.30
C LEU A 669 26.52 -15.15 -35.46
N ASP A 670 27.09 -14.47 -34.48
CA ASP A 670 27.98 -15.07 -33.49
C ASP A 670 27.15 -15.78 -32.40
N ALA A 671 27.15 -17.12 -32.46
CA ALA A 671 26.50 -18.03 -31.53
C ALA A 671 27.46 -19.14 -31.04
N GLU A 672 28.75 -18.82 -30.93
CA GLU A 672 29.75 -19.72 -30.35
C GLU A 672 29.50 -19.97 -28.85
N ASN A 673 30.16 -20.98 -28.30
CA ASN A 673 30.19 -21.27 -26.86
C ASN A 673 28.79 -21.47 -26.25
N ASN A 674 27.86 -22.12 -26.95
CA ASN A 674 26.57 -22.55 -26.39
C ASN A 674 26.52 -24.07 -26.27
N TRP A 675 25.66 -24.57 -25.39
CA TRP A 675 25.25 -25.97 -25.38
C TRP A 675 23.97 -26.15 -26.19
N TRP A 676 24.00 -27.10 -27.14
CA TRP A 676 22.92 -27.31 -28.13
C TRP A 676 22.01 -28.50 -27.83
N GLY A 677 22.05 -29.04 -26.61
CA GLY A 677 21.28 -30.21 -26.21
C GLY A 677 21.96 -31.57 -26.42
N ASP A 678 23.10 -31.61 -27.13
CA ASP A 678 23.88 -32.83 -27.34
C ASP A 678 25.38 -32.51 -27.46
N ALA A 679 26.24 -33.43 -27.00
CA ALA A 679 27.68 -33.29 -27.05
C ALA A 679 28.25 -33.14 -28.47
N SER A 680 27.57 -33.70 -29.47
CA SER A 680 27.92 -33.58 -30.88
C SER A 680 27.63 -32.21 -31.50
N GLY A 681 27.00 -31.29 -30.75
CA GLY A 681 26.68 -29.94 -31.20
C GLY A 681 25.40 -29.88 -32.04
N PRO A 682 25.13 -28.71 -32.66
CA PRO A 682 23.88 -28.46 -33.35
C PRO A 682 23.80 -29.26 -34.65
N THR A 683 22.57 -29.58 -35.05
CA THR A 683 22.31 -30.21 -36.35
C THR A 683 22.51 -29.19 -37.47
N HIS A 684 23.54 -29.39 -38.31
CA HIS A 684 23.80 -28.53 -39.48
C HIS A 684 24.57 -29.25 -40.58
N ALA A 685 24.49 -28.79 -41.83
CA ALA A 685 25.18 -29.43 -42.96
C ALA A 685 26.72 -29.40 -42.83
N SER A 686 27.29 -28.37 -42.18
CA SER A 686 28.72 -28.29 -41.85
C SER A 686 29.12 -29.05 -40.58
N ASN A 687 28.15 -29.59 -39.81
CA ASN A 687 28.37 -30.52 -38.70
C ASN A 687 27.61 -31.85 -38.93
N PRO A 688 28.09 -32.74 -39.80
CA PRO A 688 27.35 -33.93 -40.23
C PRO A 688 27.02 -34.95 -39.12
N GLY A 689 27.66 -34.83 -37.95
CA GLY A 689 27.44 -35.69 -36.80
C GLY A 689 26.62 -35.06 -35.68
N GLY A 690 26.28 -33.77 -35.78
CA GLY A 690 25.51 -33.04 -34.77
C GLY A 690 24.07 -33.53 -34.68
N THR A 691 23.60 -33.77 -33.45
CA THR A 691 22.23 -34.19 -33.15
C THR A 691 21.50 -33.28 -32.17
N GLY A 692 22.12 -32.19 -31.73
CA GLY A 692 21.47 -31.14 -30.96
C GLY A 692 20.51 -30.29 -31.80
N ASP A 693 19.96 -29.26 -31.17
CA ASP A 693 19.04 -28.31 -31.80
C ASP A 693 19.63 -27.74 -33.10
N ALA A 694 18.80 -27.65 -34.15
CA ALA A 694 19.27 -27.25 -35.46
C ALA A 694 19.62 -25.75 -35.54
N VAL A 695 20.51 -25.40 -36.47
CA VAL A 695 20.81 -24.00 -36.81
C VAL A 695 20.73 -23.76 -38.31
N THR A 696 20.54 -22.51 -38.72
CA THR A 696 20.58 -22.08 -40.12
C THR A 696 21.99 -21.75 -40.62
N ASP A 697 22.20 -21.70 -41.95
CA ASP A 697 23.50 -21.47 -42.61
C ASP A 697 24.29 -20.24 -42.10
N ASN A 698 23.60 -19.17 -41.67
CA ASN A 698 24.22 -17.91 -41.23
C ASN A 698 24.34 -17.82 -39.69
N VAL A 699 24.60 -18.94 -39.03
CA VAL A 699 24.87 -19.00 -37.58
C VAL A 699 26.24 -19.62 -37.39
N ASP A 700 27.15 -18.88 -36.78
CA ASP A 700 28.45 -19.40 -36.33
C ASP A 700 28.27 -20.03 -34.95
N TYR A 701 28.38 -21.35 -34.89
CA TYR A 701 28.10 -22.12 -33.67
C TYR A 701 29.33 -22.86 -33.13
N ASP A 702 30.48 -22.74 -33.79
CA ASP A 702 31.71 -23.48 -33.49
C ASP A 702 32.79 -22.52 -32.95
N PRO A 703 33.30 -22.72 -31.73
CA PRO A 703 33.12 -23.88 -30.86
C PRO A 703 31.76 -23.94 -30.16
N TRP A 704 31.37 -25.13 -29.72
CA TRP A 704 30.22 -25.36 -28.83
C TRP A 704 30.63 -26.14 -27.56
N TYR A 705 29.77 -26.12 -26.54
CA TYR A 705 29.95 -26.93 -25.33
C TYR A 705 29.31 -28.30 -25.47
N ASP A 706 29.99 -29.32 -24.96
CA ASP A 706 29.60 -30.74 -25.07
C ASP A 706 28.63 -31.21 -23.97
N SER A 707 28.33 -30.34 -23.01
CA SER A 707 27.52 -30.61 -21.83
C SER A 707 26.75 -29.37 -21.41
N VAL A 708 25.70 -29.57 -20.61
CA VAL A 708 24.90 -28.48 -20.05
C VAL A 708 25.77 -27.55 -19.21
N LEU A 709 25.55 -26.24 -19.37
CA LEU A 709 26.20 -25.21 -18.59
C LEU A 709 25.46 -25.05 -17.27
N GLU A 710 26.14 -25.37 -16.17
CA GLU A 710 25.62 -25.23 -14.82
C GLU A 710 26.69 -24.62 -13.91
N PRO A 711 26.33 -23.73 -12.97
CA PRO A 711 27.28 -23.19 -12.00
C PRO A 711 27.72 -24.24 -10.97
N THR A 712 27.06 -25.41 -10.92
CA THR A 712 27.33 -26.47 -9.95
C THR A 712 27.55 -27.82 -10.63
N GLN A 713 28.58 -28.55 -10.21
CA GLN A 713 28.84 -29.93 -10.60
C GLN A 713 29.17 -30.79 -9.37
N SER A 714 28.83 -32.08 -9.45
CA SER A 714 29.11 -33.05 -8.40
C SER A 714 29.74 -34.32 -8.98
N GLY A 715 30.57 -34.99 -8.19
CA GLY A 715 31.11 -36.29 -8.56
C GLY A 715 31.80 -37.03 -7.42
N GLU A 716 31.91 -38.34 -7.58
CA GLU A 716 32.56 -39.23 -6.62
C GLU A 716 34.05 -38.89 -6.46
N THR A 717 34.51 -38.80 -5.21
CA THR A 717 35.93 -38.60 -4.86
C THR A 717 36.81 -39.75 -5.34
N ALA A 718 38.07 -39.46 -5.70
CA ALA A 718 39.01 -40.48 -6.19
C ALA A 718 39.34 -41.55 -5.12
N THR A 719 39.16 -41.21 -3.85
CA THR A 719 39.37 -42.11 -2.71
C THR A 719 38.12 -42.93 -2.36
N GLY A 720 36.97 -42.68 -3.00
CA GLY A 720 35.70 -43.36 -2.74
C GLY A 720 35.09 -43.01 -1.38
N THR A 721 35.37 -41.80 -0.86
CA THR A 721 34.83 -41.30 0.41
C THR A 721 33.41 -40.73 0.28
N GLY A 722 32.91 -40.55 -0.93
CA GLY A 722 31.58 -40.02 -1.25
C GLY A 722 31.64 -38.99 -2.37
N GLU A 723 30.51 -38.30 -2.58
CA GLU A 723 30.34 -37.24 -3.57
C GLU A 723 30.84 -35.89 -3.05
N ALA A 724 31.58 -35.16 -3.88
CA ALA A 724 31.95 -33.77 -3.65
C ALA A 724 31.22 -32.87 -4.65
N THR A 725 30.79 -31.69 -4.21
CA THR A 725 30.04 -30.72 -5.01
C THR A 725 30.79 -29.40 -5.07
N PHE A 726 30.94 -28.87 -6.28
CA PHE A 726 31.64 -27.63 -6.58
C PHE A 726 30.64 -26.64 -7.18
N THR A 727 30.48 -25.49 -6.54
CA THR A 727 29.64 -24.39 -7.01
C THR A 727 30.49 -23.16 -7.21
N SER A 728 30.52 -22.61 -8.42
CA SER A 728 31.16 -21.33 -8.70
C SER A 728 30.22 -20.17 -8.39
N SER A 729 30.77 -19.05 -7.91
CA SER A 729 30.02 -17.81 -7.71
C SER A 729 29.63 -17.11 -9.01
N ASP A 730 30.37 -17.37 -10.09
CA ASP A 730 30.08 -16.91 -11.45
C ASP A 730 30.60 -17.94 -12.48
N GLY A 731 30.14 -17.84 -13.72
CA GLY A 731 30.45 -18.82 -14.77
C GLY A 731 29.88 -20.21 -14.50
N ASN A 732 30.34 -21.19 -15.28
CA ASN A 732 29.82 -22.56 -15.25
C ASN A 732 30.93 -23.58 -15.02
N VAL A 733 30.71 -24.51 -14.09
CA VAL A 733 31.65 -25.60 -13.77
C VAL A 733 31.43 -26.72 -14.79
N ARG A 734 32.51 -27.16 -15.44
CA ARG A 734 32.49 -28.26 -16.42
C ARG A 734 33.75 -29.12 -16.33
N ASN A 735 33.78 -30.21 -17.10
CA ASN A 735 34.89 -31.18 -17.10
C ASN A 735 35.25 -31.72 -15.71
N PHE A 736 34.28 -31.78 -14.81
CA PHE A 736 34.50 -32.19 -13.42
C PHE A 736 34.90 -33.67 -13.33
N THR A 737 36.12 -33.94 -12.88
CA THR A 737 36.66 -35.28 -12.70
C THR A 737 37.48 -35.38 -11.44
N ALA A 738 37.35 -36.50 -10.71
CA ALA A 738 38.22 -36.78 -9.58
C ALA A 738 39.57 -37.33 -10.05
N VAL A 739 40.64 -36.86 -9.42
CA VAL A 739 42.03 -37.19 -9.73
C VAL A 739 42.66 -37.87 -8.52
N ALA A 740 43.22 -39.07 -8.72
CA ALA A 740 43.89 -39.81 -7.67
C ALA A 740 45.25 -39.18 -7.32
N GLU A 741 45.63 -39.22 -6.05
CA GLU A 741 46.91 -38.63 -5.60
C GLU A 741 48.12 -39.26 -6.30
N GLU A 742 48.07 -40.57 -6.55
CA GLU A 742 49.13 -41.32 -7.25
C GLU A 742 49.34 -40.94 -8.71
N ASP A 743 48.36 -40.26 -9.34
CA ASP A 743 48.45 -39.79 -10.71
C ASP A 743 49.17 -38.43 -10.83
N LEU A 744 49.44 -37.77 -9.70
CA LEU A 744 50.15 -36.49 -9.63
C LEU A 744 51.64 -36.66 -9.26
N PRO A 745 52.54 -35.75 -9.72
CA PRO A 745 53.96 -35.89 -9.45
C PRO A 745 54.33 -35.78 -7.96
N PRO A 746 55.14 -36.71 -7.42
CA PRO A 746 55.46 -36.73 -5.99
C PRO A 746 56.52 -35.72 -5.56
N GLU A 747 57.31 -35.17 -6.49
CA GLU A 747 58.39 -34.23 -6.19
C GLU A 747 57.81 -32.86 -5.80
N GLY A 748 58.13 -32.39 -4.60
CA GLY A 748 57.66 -31.11 -4.08
C GLY A 748 56.26 -31.13 -3.45
N LYS A 749 55.60 -32.30 -3.39
CA LYS A 749 54.26 -32.43 -2.79
C LYS A 749 54.30 -32.06 -1.30
N PRO A 750 53.34 -31.26 -0.80
CA PRO A 750 53.26 -30.96 0.63
C PRO A 750 52.99 -32.24 1.45
N ASP A 751 53.54 -32.29 2.66
CA ASP A 751 53.33 -33.37 3.63
C ASP A 751 51.97 -33.19 4.33
N LEU A 752 50.90 -33.42 3.56
CA LEU A 752 49.49 -33.34 3.96
C LEU A 752 48.75 -34.63 3.57
N ASN A 753 47.67 -34.91 4.29
CA ASN A 753 46.71 -35.97 3.96
C ASN A 753 45.61 -35.41 3.06
N PHE A 754 45.38 -36.02 1.89
CA PHE A 754 44.33 -35.64 0.93
C PHE A 754 43.19 -36.66 0.97
N PRO A 755 42.30 -36.61 1.99
CA PRO A 755 41.31 -37.66 2.25
C PRO A 755 40.32 -37.88 1.10
N HIS A 756 40.07 -36.84 0.29
CA HIS A 756 39.13 -36.85 -0.82
C HIS A 756 39.82 -36.89 -2.21
N GLY A 757 41.16 -36.95 -2.24
CA GLY A 757 41.94 -36.83 -3.47
C GLY A 757 41.97 -35.40 -4.02
N PHE A 758 42.14 -35.30 -5.33
CA PHE A 758 42.16 -34.07 -6.11
C PHE A 758 40.99 -34.06 -7.09
N PHE A 759 40.71 -32.90 -7.67
CA PHE A 759 39.64 -32.67 -8.63
C PHE A 759 40.19 -31.83 -9.78
N SER A 760 39.82 -32.18 -11.00
CA SER A 760 40.08 -31.40 -12.20
C SER A 760 38.75 -30.88 -12.72
N PHE A 761 38.66 -29.59 -12.97
CA PHE A 761 37.47 -28.92 -13.48
C PHE A 761 37.86 -27.63 -14.20
N ASP A 762 36.95 -27.19 -15.06
CA ASP A 762 37.02 -25.91 -15.73
C ASP A 762 35.89 -25.00 -15.23
N ILE A 763 36.13 -23.70 -15.13
CA ILE A 763 35.09 -22.68 -14.97
C ILE A 763 35.12 -21.81 -16.22
N CYS A 764 34.10 -21.93 -17.06
CA CYS A 764 34.01 -21.15 -18.29
C CYS A 764 32.93 -20.07 -18.20
N CYS A 765 32.81 -19.27 -19.27
CA CYS A 765 31.83 -18.19 -19.36
C CYS A 765 32.07 -17.06 -18.37
N LEU A 766 33.35 -16.80 -18.09
CA LEU A 766 33.80 -15.70 -17.27
C LEU A 766 34.24 -14.52 -18.14
N GLU A 767 34.22 -13.33 -17.58
CA GLU A 767 34.94 -12.20 -18.16
C GLU A 767 36.46 -12.40 -17.97
N PRO A 768 37.30 -11.96 -18.93
CA PRO A 768 38.75 -12.03 -18.76
C PRO A 768 39.24 -11.38 -17.46
N SER A 769 40.06 -12.09 -16.69
CA SER A 769 40.55 -11.68 -15.35
C SER A 769 39.49 -11.64 -14.25
N GLU A 770 38.34 -12.28 -14.44
CA GLU A 770 37.32 -12.39 -13.42
C GLU A 770 37.77 -13.24 -12.22
N THR A 771 37.36 -12.82 -11.02
CA THR A 771 37.62 -13.52 -9.77
C THR A 771 36.37 -14.27 -9.34
N VAL A 772 36.50 -15.57 -9.11
CA VAL A 772 35.39 -16.42 -8.65
C VAL A 772 35.70 -17.03 -7.29
N ILE A 773 34.64 -17.20 -6.49
CA ILE A 773 34.66 -17.98 -5.27
C ILE A 773 34.07 -19.35 -5.61
N VAL A 774 34.85 -20.40 -5.41
CA VAL A 774 34.37 -21.78 -5.54
C VAL A 774 34.02 -22.29 -4.16
N THR A 775 32.76 -22.65 -3.97
CA THR A 775 32.27 -23.33 -2.77
C THR A 775 32.34 -24.83 -3.01
N ILE A 776 33.07 -25.53 -2.15
CA ILE A 776 33.32 -26.96 -2.25
C ILE A 776 32.71 -27.65 -1.05
N GLU A 777 31.65 -28.42 -1.28
CA GLU A 777 31.06 -29.31 -0.28
C GLU A 777 31.66 -30.70 -0.43
N LEU A 778 32.34 -31.16 0.63
CA LEU A 778 33.03 -32.45 0.69
C LEU A 778 32.16 -33.51 1.38
N PRO A 779 32.46 -34.81 1.18
CA PRO A 779 31.71 -35.90 1.82
C PRO A 779 31.72 -35.87 3.35
N ASP A 780 32.81 -35.39 3.95
CA ASP A 780 33.05 -35.37 5.39
C ASP A 780 33.63 -34.02 5.83
N ASN A 781 33.47 -33.69 7.11
CA ASN A 781 34.11 -32.50 7.69
C ASN A 781 35.63 -32.55 7.58
N VAL A 782 36.23 -31.42 7.22
CA VAL A 782 37.69 -31.24 7.21
C VAL A 782 38.14 -30.43 8.42
N PRO A 783 39.31 -30.72 9.02
CA PRO A 783 39.78 -29.99 10.20
C PRO A 783 40.16 -28.54 9.87
N VAL A 784 40.03 -27.65 10.85
CA VAL A 784 40.54 -26.27 10.77
C VAL A 784 42.03 -26.27 10.45
N GLY A 785 42.46 -25.42 9.51
CA GLY A 785 43.81 -25.40 8.97
C GLY A 785 44.02 -26.34 7.77
N THR A 786 42.93 -26.86 7.19
CA THR A 786 42.95 -27.51 5.87
C THR A 786 43.42 -26.51 4.80
N GLN A 787 44.21 -26.99 3.85
CA GLN A 787 44.81 -26.19 2.78
C GLN A 787 44.35 -26.71 1.43
N TYR A 788 44.15 -25.86 0.45
CA TYR A 788 43.92 -26.28 -0.93
C TYR A 788 45.22 -26.22 -1.72
N TRP A 789 45.56 -27.32 -2.39
CA TRP A 789 46.80 -27.44 -3.16
C TRP A 789 46.52 -27.95 -4.54
N LYS A 790 47.27 -27.46 -5.53
CA LYS A 790 47.26 -27.98 -6.89
C LYS A 790 48.68 -28.23 -7.39
N TYR A 791 48.80 -29.10 -8.39
CA TYR A 791 50.07 -29.33 -9.08
C TYR A 791 50.07 -28.56 -10.40
N HIS A 792 50.95 -27.56 -10.52
CA HIS A 792 51.04 -26.71 -11.70
C HIS A 792 52.46 -26.70 -12.26
N ALA A 793 52.67 -27.41 -13.37
CA ALA A 793 54.01 -27.65 -13.92
C ALA A 793 54.70 -26.37 -14.42
N SER A 794 53.93 -25.41 -14.97
CA SER A 794 54.42 -24.13 -15.51
C SER A 794 54.92 -23.18 -14.42
N GLU A 795 54.37 -23.25 -13.21
CA GLU A 795 54.81 -22.44 -12.05
C GLU A 795 55.84 -23.14 -11.15
N GLY A 796 56.39 -24.28 -11.60
CA GLY A 796 57.48 -24.96 -10.91
C GLY A 796 57.05 -26.01 -9.88
N GLY A 797 55.80 -26.48 -9.95
CA GLY A 797 55.32 -27.65 -9.21
C GLY A 797 54.12 -27.38 -8.32
N TRP A 798 54.17 -27.86 -7.07
CA TRP A 798 53.04 -27.75 -6.14
C TRP A 798 52.87 -26.32 -5.63
N ILE A 799 51.65 -25.79 -5.79
CA ILE A 799 51.28 -24.45 -5.35
C ILE A 799 50.07 -24.53 -4.41
N GLN A 800 50.05 -23.66 -3.41
CA GLN A 800 48.95 -23.54 -2.46
C GLN A 800 48.00 -22.44 -2.92
N ILE A 801 46.71 -22.74 -3.01
CA ILE A 801 45.67 -21.76 -3.31
C ILE A 801 45.18 -21.13 -2.01
N PRO A 802 44.95 -19.81 -1.98
CA PRO A 802 44.35 -19.14 -0.83
C PRO A 802 43.00 -19.77 -0.48
N MET A 803 42.88 -20.21 0.78
CA MET A 803 41.63 -20.66 1.37
C MET A 803 40.80 -19.45 1.81
N GLY A 804 39.50 -19.52 1.57
CA GLY A 804 38.51 -18.61 2.14
C GLY A 804 37.98 -19.12 3.48
N SER A 805 37.10 -20.13 3.45
CA SER A 805 36.49 -20.78 4.62
C SER A 805 37.13 -22.13 4.94
N ASP A 806 37.45 -22.37 6.21
CA ASP A 806 38.02 -23.62 6.75
C ASP A 806 37.61 -23.86 8.22
N ASP A 807 36.35 -23.61 8.59
CA ASP A 807 35.90 -23.52 9.98
C ASP A 807 35.71 -24.86 10.72
N GLY A 808 35.99 -25.98 10.06
CA GLY A 808 35.91 -27.33 10.62
C GLY A 808 34.69 -28.14 10.19
N ASP A 809 33.86 -27.61 9.30
CA ASP A 809 32.77 -28.32 8.64
C ASP A 809 33.21 -28.99 7.32
N ASN A 810 32.25 -29.46 6.53
CA ASN A 810 32.49 -30.10 5.24
C ASN A 810 32.45 -29.11 4.05
N VAL A 811 32.35 -27.81 4.30
CA VAL A 811 32.22 -26.78 3.27
C VAL A 811 33.43 -25.85 3.33
N ILE A 812 34.25 -25.90 2.29
CA ILE A 812 35.38 -24.98 2.13
C ILE A 812 35.13 -24.02 0.98
N THR A 813 35.83 -22.90 0.99
CA THR A 813 35.85 -22.00 -0.17
C THR A 813 37.27 -21.69 -0.60
N ILE A 814 37.46 -21.55 -1.91
CA ILE A 814 38.70 -21.08 -2.53
C ILE A 814 38.40 -19.92 -3.47
N THR A 815 39.40 -19.09 -3.70
CA THR A 815 39.32 -17.99 -4.67
C THR A 815 40.24 -18.30 -5.84
N LEU A 816 39.67 -18.28 -7.04
CA LEU A 816 40.39 -18.45 -8.30
C LEU A 816 40.21 -17.18 -9.14
N VAL A 817 41.20 -16.89 -9.99
CA VAL A 817 41.18 -15.73 -10.88
C VAL A 817 41.63 -16.17 -12.26
N ASP A 818 40.83 -15.85 -13.27
CA ASP A 818 41.12 -16.13 -14.68
C ASP A 818 42.43 -15.45 -15.10
N GLY A 819 43.41 -16.24 -15.55
CA GLY A 819 44.74 -15.76 -15.91
C GLY A 819 45.69 -15.42 -14.75
N GLU A 820 45.35 -15.70 -13.49
CA GLU A 820 46.26 -15.58 -12.36
C GLU A 820 46.41 -16.89 -11.55
N LEU A 821 46.90 -16.78 -10.31
CA LEU A 821 47.17 -17.92 -9.44
C LEU A 821 45.90 -18.73 -9.20
N GLY A 822 45.93 -20.00 -9.60
CA GLY A 822 44.77 -20.90 -9.53
C GLY A 822 44.20 -21.28 -10.89
N ASP A 823 44.62 -20.61 -11.96
CA ASP A 823 44.28 -20.97 -13.33
C ASP A 823 45.48 -21.63 -14.04
N ASP A 824 45.28 -22.86 -14.53
CA ASP A 824 46.34 -23.72 -15.04
C ASP A 824 46.88 -23.27 -16.39
N ASP A 825 46.10 -22.56 -17.20
CA ASP A 825 46.60 -22.05 -18.49
C ASP A 825 47.29 -20.68 -18.34
N GLY A 826 46.98 -19.95 -17.26
CA GLY A 826 47.57 -18.65 -16.92
C GLY A 826 47.22 -17.54 -17.91
N LEU A 827 46.13 -17.68 -18.66
CA LEU A 827 45.64 -16.73 -19.64
C LEU A 827 44.33 -16.11 -19.15
N ALA A 828 44.25 -14.78 -19.14
CA ALA A 828 42.98 -14.10 -18.91
C ALA A 828 42.11 -14.21 -20.18
N ASN A 829 41.38 -15.32 -20.31
CA ASN A 829 40.62 -15.69 -21.50
C ASN A 829 39.15 -16.06 -21.22
N GLY A 830 38.69 -15.90 -19.97
CA GLY A 830 37.34 -16.26 -19.54
C GLY A 830 37.15 -17.75 -19.21
N LEU A 831 38.25 -18.47 -19.00
CA LEU A 831 38.31 -19.90 -18.69
C LEU A 831 39.35 -20.16 -17.60
N ILE A 832 38.89 -20.51 -16.41
CA ILE A 832 39.77 -21.04 -15.36
C ILE A 832 39.88 -22.56 -15.55
N VAL A 833 41.10 -23.07 -15.68
CA VAL A 833 41.38 -24.52 -15.61
C VAL A 833 41.99 -24.81 -14.25
N ASP A 834 41.35 -25.64 -13.41
CA ASP A 834 41.88 -25.99 -12.09
C ASP A 834 42.00 -27.49 -11.88
N SER A 835 43.15 -27.92 -11.36
CA SER A 835 43.39 -29.28 -10.91
C SER A 835 43.95 -29.31 -9.49
N GLY A 836 43.10 -29.17 -8.47
CA GLY A 836 43.48 -29.03 -7.06
C GLY A 836 42.70 -29.91 -6.09
N GLY A 837 43.09 -29.89 -4.82
CA GLY A 837 42.45 -30.71 -3.79
C GLY A 837 42.74 -30.26 -2.35
N PRO A 838 41.82 -30.53 -1.41
CA PRO A 838 41.98 -30.20 0.00
C PRO A 838 42.90 -31.20 0.72
N GLY A 839 43.99 -30.68 1.29
CA GLY A 839 44.95 -31.39 2.12
C GLY A 839 44.93 -30.91 3.56
N SER A 840 44.76 -31.83 4.50
CA SER A 840 44.79 -31.55 5.94
C SER A 840 46.13 -31.97 6.56
N PRO A 841 46.66 -31.23 7.56
CA PRO A 841 47.89 -31.63 8.25
C PRO A 841 47.76 -33.05 8.86
N PRO A 842 48.81 -33.88 8.79
CA PRO A 842 48.76 -35.21 9.38
C PRO A 842 48.45 -35.12 10.88
N GLU A 843 47.54 -35.96 11.37
CA GLU A 843 47.19 -36.02 12.79
C GLU A 843 48.46 -36.21 13.63
N ARG A 844 48.80 -35.23 14.46
CA ARG A 844 49.88 -35.40 15.44
C ARG A 844 49.42 -36.41 16.47
N VAL A 845 49.89 -37.65 16.36
CA VAL A 845 49.82 -38.61 17.46
C VAL A 845 50.41 -37.93 18.70
N PRO A 846 49.65 -37.76 19.80
CA PRO A 846 50.20 -37.11 20.98
C PRO A 846 51.38 -37.95 21.46
N ALA A 847 52.57 -37.35 21.54
CA ALA A 847 53.71 -37.99 22.17
C ALA A 847 53.27 -38.42 23.57
N LEU A 848 53.37 -39.73 23.86
CA LEU A 848 53.11 -40.25 25.20
C LEU A 848 53.93 -39.40 26.19
N THR A 849 53.23 -38.78 27.14
CA THR A 849 53.90 -38.01 28.19
C THR A 849 54.91 -38.92 28.89
N PRO A 850 55.97 -38.38 29.53
CA PRO A 850 56.90 -39.20 30.32
C PRO A 850 56.17 -40.14 31.31
N ILE A 851 55.00 -39.73 31.81
CA ILE A 851 54.12 -40.54 32.66
C ILE A 851 53.49 -41.71 31.89
N GLY A 852 53.01 -41.49 30.66
CA GLY A 852 52.49 -42.54 29.79
C GLY A 852 53.53 -43.58 29.41
N VAL A 853 54.79 -43.17 29.21
CA VAL A 853 55.92 -44.09 28.97
C VAL A 853 56.26 -44.89 30.23
N ILE A 854 56.23 -44.28 31.43
CA ILE A 854 56.47 -44.98 32.70
C ILE A 854 55.36 -46.01 32.99
N ALA A 855 54.09 -45.67 32.72
CA ALA A 855 52.97 -46.61 32.89
C ALA A 855 53.09 -47.82 31.97
N LEU A 856 53.50 -47.62 30.70
CA LEU A 856 53.70 -48.70 29.73
C LEU A 856 54.90 -49.60 30.11
N ILE A 857 56.02 -49.02 30.58
CA ILE A 857 57.16 -49.77 31.10
C ILE A 857 56.77 -50.55 32.36
N GLY A 858 55.96 -49.97 33.26
CA GLY A 858 55.44 -50.65 34.44
C GLY A 858 54.61 -51.88 34.10
N ILE A 859 53.69 -51.77 33.13
CA ILE A 859 52.87 -52.89 32.66
C ILE A 859 53.74 -53.96 32.00
N LEU A 860 54.69 -53.59 31.13
CA LEU A 860 55.61 -54.56 30.51
C LEU A 860 56.49 -55.28 31.54
N SER A 861 56.91 -54.60 32.61
CA SER A 861 57.74 -55.17 33.68
C SER A 861 56.98 -56.24 34.48
N VAL A 862 55.69 -56.01 34.75
CA VAL A 862 54.82 -57.00 35.41
C VAL A 862 54.56 -58.19 34.50
N VAL A 863 54.33 -57.96 33.20
CA VAL A 863 54.15 -59.05 32.23
C VAL A 863 55.42 -59.89 32.09
N LEU A 864 56.62 -59.28 32.11
CA LEU A 864 57.89 -60.00 32.05
C LEU A 864 58.19 -60.78 33.36
N ALA A 865 57.80 -60.24 34.52
CA ALA A 865 57.90 -60.93 35.81
C ALA A 865 56.96 -62.15 35.87
N VAL A 866 55.72 -62.03 35.38
CA VAL A 866 54.76 -63.15 35.31
C VAL A 866 55.22 -64.21 34.29
N ALA A 867 55.83 -63.80 33.18
CA ALA A 867 56.38 -64.72 32.17
C ALA A 867 57.63 -65.49 32.66
N THR A 868 58.44 -64.90 33.54
CA THR A 868 59.64 -65.55 34.10
C THR A 868 59.32 -66.46 35.30
N MET A 869 58.25 -66.19 36.06
CA MET A 869 57.78 -67.08 37.13
C MET A 869 57.13 -68.38 36.62
N ARG A 870 56.66 -68.45 35.36
CA ARG A 870 56.12 -69.67 34.76
C ARG A 870 57.17 -70.65 34.18
N LYS A 871 58.48 -70.36 34.29
CA LYS A 871 59.57 -71.22 33.79
C LYS A 871 60.42 -71.88 34.89
N ARG A 872 60.00 -71.80 36.16
CA ARG A 872 60.58 -72.56 37.28
C ARG A 872 59.49 -73.18 38.13
N GLU A 873 58.88 -74.25 37.61
CA GLU A 873 58.35 -75.41 38.34
C GLU A 873 58.15 -76.57 37.37
#